data_AF-A0AAP1MQ55-F1
#
_entry.id   AF-A0AAP1MQ55-F1
#
_cell.length_a   1.000
_cell.length_b   1.000
_cell.length_c   1.000
_cell.angle_alpha   90.00
_cell.angle_beta   90.00
_cell.angle_gamma   90.00
#
_symmetry.space_group_name_H-M   'P 1'
#
loop_
_entity.id
_entity.type
_entity.pdbx_description
1 polymer ?
#
loop_
_entity_poly.entity_id
_entity_poly.type
_entity_poly.pdbx_seq_one_letter_code
_entity_poly.pdbx_strand_id
1 'polypeptide(L)'
;MSKHDISKVNTNRRGWLVNLLTLPVVASIFPGKADGNTKVSLNDKSHDCRCISVDELVDIKNISFNENNDKYYFSVRSNHLQSGYFIAIKNTDYIDDGGVFIRIDEFYGWLRIYSGNVQAEWFGVIGDNIDCGLEIVHSIKYIAYNGGVLEFSTGVFSLGKHRVLLTKEDVKSSFSIIGKGEKTVFSFENIDPPGNDKTTWVKEPMLFSFIGRDSEDFLPSILLKDFSLDYSRQRNKGGHDLDSLEITHPSPYSVGTNAIYFYYAYSPVIENIYINNVYGNGIVIKKSFYPQIKNCRGNNVSAGNVVSPDGNMAKDSDGGFCFLWSCFSGLVENCIAWNNRVFQAKYSSLDNAVEMQGTLCGYIGFWAEYSLTRDNDIPPPMLTWLRKKDPDSNTLSNGIIFRNNVVYGYTIGIKTESYVDAIIEGNVVLNCYLPIFASGTRCTISSNWVDMLQCSNIKCPQGGLEFKRSYLGGATWAKNNDTNMSILIEKNYVKSVQYPIFLSNRNNLVVKNNYFLITNKGKLFDSRDNKIVTGLSLIENTFIIDSLYQSSDSHITYNNNVRFFGNNFINKSSNLCRVFLGNSREQYFSFHNNNFNGFFQIVSNSYLHFEENDIVISQVNKPFLITKSSGVEFKRNILNLGMLSNVPLVDLFSNDVKIVKNKITVSSVTDDNTPLFRFNDNNVYNVTIDNTMLTINGAKLNLATFNNVHYMKLTGNSSNIALQVNIYDRGFGPFYVKGNSFKTINGIEDYDPNSINNISPLYSASVGEVVYSLKPQLGSNIGIIYTENGWHKFGTL
;
A
#
# COMPACT_ATOMS: atom_id res chain seq x y z
N MET A 1 -36.19 -28.36 -24.64
CA MET A 1 -37.21 -28.38 -23.57
C MET A 1 -36.51 -27.96 -22.29
N SER A 2 -36.83 -26.93 -21.52
CA SER A 2 -37.71 -25.74 -21.53
C SER A 2 -37.02 -24.77 -20.54
N LYS A 3 -36.59 -23.55 -20.92
CA LYS A 3 -37.26 -22.24 -20.74
C LYS A 3 -37.72 -21.87 -19.31
N HIS A 4 -37.25 -20.69 -18.87
CA HIS A 4 -37.67 -19.83 -17.74
C HIS A 4 -37.17 -20.29 -16.35
N ASP A 5 -36.41 -19.51 -15.56
CA ASP A 5 -36.54 -18.08 -15.29
C ASP A 5 -35.24 -17.27 -15.29
N ILE A 6 -35.33 -16.13 -15.97
CA ILE A 6 -34.49 -14.94 -15.82
C ILE A 6 -35.13 -14.07 -14.74
N SER A 7 -34.29 -13.34 -13.98
CA SER A 7 -34.60 -12.14 -13.18
C SER A 7 -34.54 -12.33 -11.66
N LYS A 8 -33.40 -11.94 -11.10
CA LYS A 8 -33.25 -10.86 -10.09
C LYS A 8 -31.83 -10.91 -9.54
N VAL A 9 -30.91 -10.34 -10.30
CA VAL A 9 -29.69 -9.74 -9.73
C VAL A 9 -30.18 -8.60 -8.85
N ASN A 10 -30.39 -8.89 -7.58
CA ASN A 10 -30.79 -7.88 -6.61
C ASN A 10 -29.53 -7.11 -6.21
N THR A 11 -29.42 -5.93 -6.80
CA THR A 11 -28.49 -4.86 -6.48
C THR A 11 -28.71 -4.37 -5.04
N ASN A 12 -28.19 -5.10 -4.06
CA ASN A 12 -27.98 -4.57 -2.70
C ASN A 12 -26.50 -4.21 -2.50
N ARG A 13 -26.06 -3.22 -3.27
CA ARG A 13 -24.79 -2.47 -3.09
C ARG A 13 -25.02 -1.09 -2.44
N ARG A 14 -26.13 -0.95 -1.70
CA ARG A 14 -26.43 0.19 -0.82
C ARG A 14 -27.01 -0.37 0.48
N GLY A 15 -26.17 -0.47 1.51
CA GLY A 15 -26.61 -1.00 2.82
C GLY A 15 -25.52 -1.13 3.89
N TRP A 16 -24.30 -0.63 3.65
CA TRP A 16 -23.22 -0.62 4.66
C TRP A 16 -22.71 0.80 5.00
N LEU A 17 -23.54 1.82 4.74
CA LEU A 17 -23.21 3.21 5.08
C LEU A 17 -24.29 3.97 5.86
N VAL A 18 -25.36 3.30 6.29
CA VAL A 18 -26.40 3.90 7.15
C VAL A 18 -26.85 2.85 8.16
N ASN A 19 -26.05 2.63 9.19
CA ASN A 19 -26.44 2.03 10.48
C ASN A 19 -25.38 2.26 11.58
N LEU A 20 -24.59 3.34 11.48
CA LEU A 20 -23.64 3.79 12.51
C LEU A 20 -24.08 5.09 13.20
N LEU A 21 -25.31 5.52 12.94
CA LEU A 21 -25.95 6.69 13.53
C LEU A 21 -27.39 6.32 13.85
N THR A 22 -27.59 5.54 14.91
CA THR A 22 -28.68 5.69 15.91
C THR A 22 -28.72 4.47 16.85
N LEU A 23 -28.35 4.73 18.11
CA LEU A 23 -28.85 4.16 19.37
C LEU A 23 -28.31 2.80 19.88
N PRO A 24 -28.24 2.59 21.22
CA PRO A 24 -28.31 3.55 22.33
C PRO A 24 -26.98 3.67 23.08
N VAL A 25 -26.85 4.77 23.82
CA VAL A 25 -25.99 4.86 25.01
C VAL A 25 -26.35 3.70 25.92
N VAL A 26 -25.56 2.63 25.89
CA VAL A 26 -25.54 1.64 26.97
C VAL A 26 -24.43 2.07 27.89
N ALA A 27 -24.84 2.75 28.96
CA ALA A 27 -24.03 2.98 30.13
C ALA A 27 -23.29 1.69 30.49
N SER A 28 -21.97 1.83 30.64
CA SER A 28 -21.12 0.84 31.26
C SER A 28 -21.79 0.28 32.51
N ILE A 29 -22.06 -1.03 32.50
CA ILE A 29 -22.26 -1.79 33.72
C ILE A 29 -20.90 -1.80 34.41
N PHE A 30 -20.72 -0.81 35.29
CA PHE A 30 -19.63 -0.77 36.24
C PHE A 30 -19.65 -2.08 37.05
N PRO A 31 -18.52 -2.78 37.24
CA PRO A 31 -18.45 -3.74 38.34
C PRO A 31 -18.74 -3.01 39.65
N GLY A 32 -19.44 -3.70 40.55
CA GLY A 32 -20.13 -3.14 41.71
C GLY A 32 -19.35 -2.04 42.42
N LYS A 33 -20.01 -0.90 42.60
CA LYS A 33 -19.67 0.07 43.65
C LYS A 33 -19.50 -0.70 44.96
N ALA A 34 -18.30 -0.69 45.52
CA ALA A 34 -18.18 -0.79 46.97
C ALA A 34 -18.98 0.40 47.54
N ASP A 35 -19.85 0.12 48.50
CA ASP A 35 -20.88 1.02 49.03
C ASP A 35 -20.30 2.36 49.52
N GLY A 36 -20.26 3.34 48.63
CA GLY A 36 -20.16 4.76 48.96
C GLY A 36 -21.54 5.31 49.32
N ASN A 37 -22.14 4.79 50.39
CA ASN A 37 -23.39 5.30 50.93
C ASN A 37 -23.11 6.06 52.24
N THR A 38 -22.54 7.24 52.10
CA THR A 38 -22.68 8.33 53.08
C THR A 38 -22.95 9.62 52.32
N LYS A 39 -24.22 9.84 51.98
CA LYS A 39 -24.75 11.20 51.87
C LYS A 39 -24.61 11.83 53.25
N VAL A 40 -23.53 12.57 53.48
CA VAL A 40 -23.47 13.52 54.58
C VAL A 40 -24.35 14.69 54.19
N SER A 41 -25.48 14.82 54.87
CA SER A 41 -26.30 16.03 54.80
C SER A 41 -25.46 17.20 55.29
N LEU A 42 -25.15 18.13 54.40
CA LEU A 42 -24.63 19.45 54.79
C LEU A 42 -25.80 20.26 55.35
N ASN A 43 -26.11 20.04 56.63
CA ASN A 43 -26.85 20.99 57.45
C ASN A 43 -26.20 21.02 58.84
N ASP A 44 -25.93 22.25 59.29
CA ASP A 44 -25.62 22.66 60.66
C ASP A 44 -24.30 22.17 61.30
N LYS A 45 -23.24 22.98 61.15
CA LYS A 45 -22.67 23.87 62.18
C LYS A 45 -21.26 24.32 61.75
N SER A 46 -20.92 25.56 62.11
CA SER A 46 -19.63 26.20 61.88
C SER A 46 -18.45 25.34 62.39
N HIS A 47 -17.77 24.66 61.48
CA HIS A 47 -16.42 24.17 61.72
C HIS A 47 -15.46 25.09 60.95
N ASP A 48 -14.73 25.93 61.70
CA ASP A 48 -13.62 26.72 61.19
C ASP A 48 -12.69 25.82 60.39
N CYS A 49 -12.62 26.01 59.06
CA CYS A 49 -11.64 25.29 58.28
C CYS A 49 -10.25 25.80 58.68
N ARG A 50 -9.51 24.96 59.40
CA ARG A 50 -8.17 25.30 59.87
C ARG A 50 -7.21 25.28 58.67
N CYS A 51 -6.66 26.43 58.34
CA CYS A 51 -5.55 26.56 57.41
C CYS A 51 -4.25 26.33 58.18
N ILE A 52 -3.49 25.31 57.80
CA ILE A 52 -2.20 24.97 58.41
C ILE A 52 -1.14 25.04 57.32
N SER A 53 -0.10 25.85 57.56
CA SER A 53 1.08 25.86 56.70
C SER A 53 2.06 24.78 57.13
N VAL A 54 2.49 23.98 56.17
CA VAL A 54 3.54 22.96 56.34
C VAL A 54 4.66 23.22 55.34
N ASP A 55 5.89 22.81 55.67
CA ASP A 55 7.02 23.03 54.77
C ASP A 55 6.93 22.04 53.60
N GLU A 56 6.71 20.75 53.86
CA GLU A 56 6.44 19.70 52.87
C GLU A 56 5.10 18.99 53.10
N LEU A 57 4.53 18.35 52.07
CA LEU A 57 3.26 17.63 52.21
C LEU A 57 3.36 16.49 53.23
N VAL A 58 4.52 15.85 53.37
CA VAL A 58 4.73 14.74 54.32
C VAL A 58 4.55 15.19 55.79
N ASP A 59 4.78 16.46 56.10
CA ASP A 59 4.70 17.00 57.46
C ASP A 59 3.28 16.99 58.02
N ILE A 60 2.25 16.85 57.17
CA ILE A 60 0.87 16.74 57.63
C ILE A 60 0.65 15.51 58.52
N LYS A 61 1.54 14.49 58.44
CA LYS A 61 1.53 13.31 59.32
C LYS A 61 1.70 13.66 60.79
N ASN A 62 2.39 14.76 61.09
CA ASN A 62 2.66 15.20 62.45
C ASN A 62 1.57 16.13 63.01
N ILE A 63 0.52 16.41 62.22
CA ILE A 63 -0.56 17.30 62.60
C ILE A 63 -1.66 16.51 63.31
N SER A 64 -1.96 16.90 64.55
CA SER A 64 -3.06 16.33 65.31
C SER A 64 -4.43 16.80 64.79
N PHE A 65 -5.39 15.88 64.84
CA PHE A 65 -6.81 16.14 64.58
C PHE A 65 -7.62 15.75 65.81
N ASN A 66 -8.79 16.38 65.96
CA ASN A 66 -9.60 16.22 67.16
C ASN A 66 -10.63 15.11 66.98
N GLU A 67 -11.24 15.03 65.80
CA GLU A 67 -12.30 14.07 65.48
C GLU A 67 -12.14 13.47 64.07
N ASN A 68 -12.74 12.29 63.86
CA ASN A 68 -12.79 11.63 62.56
C ASN A 68 -13.67 12.45 61.60
N ASN A 69 -13.21 12.63 60.36
CA ASN A 69 -13.75 13.50 59.32
C ASN A 69 -13.52 15.01 59.51
N ASP A 70 -12.64 15.43 60.41
CA ASP A 70 -12.25 16.85 60.51
C ASP A 70 -11.58 17.33 59.21
N LYS A 71 -12.04 18.46 58.67
CA LYS A 71 -11.55 19.05 57.42
C LYS A 71 -10.52 20.15 57.65
N TYR A 72 -9.36 20.00 57.04
CA TYR A 72 -8.24 20.94 57.10
C TYR A 72 -7.85 21.41 55.70
N TYR A 73 -7.35 22.64 55.59
CA TYR A 73 -6.62 23.09 54.40
C TYR A 73 -5.13 23.14 54.72
N PHE A 74 -4.34 22.34 54.00
CA PHE A 74 -2.88 22.35 54.12
C PHE A 74 -2.27 23.19 53.01
N SER A 75 -1.54 24.24 53.40
CA SER A 75 -0.75 25.08 52.50
C SER A 75 0.71 24.61 52.53
N VAL A 76 1.20 24.02 51.45
CA VAL A 76 2.56 23.47 51.36
C VAL A 76 3.50 24.55 50.82
N ARG A 77 4.60 24.84 51.53
CA ARG A 77 5.54 25.91 51.14
C ARG A 77 6.53 25.48 50.06
N SER A 78 7.05 24.26 50.14
CA SER A 78 8.03 23.74 49.17
C SER A 78 7.44 23.61 47.78
N ASN A 79 6.16 23.26 47.68
CA ASN A 79 5.41 23.19 46.43
C ASN A 79 3.94 23.55 46.65
N HIS A 80 3.56 24.77 46.29
CA HIS A 80 2.19 25.25 46.47
C HIS A 80 1.15 24.41 45.70
N LEU A 81 1.54 23.68 44.65
CA LEU A 81 0.66 22.82 43.86
C LEU A 81 0.21 21.56 44.62
N GLN A 82 0.88 21.21 45.72
CA GLN A 82 0.46 20.13 46.63
C GLN A 82 -0.58 20.56 47.66
N SER A 83 -0.81 21.87 47.82
CA SER A 83 -1.78 22.40 48.78
C SER A 83 -3.19 21.90 48.49
N GLY A 84 -4.03 21.79 49.53
CA GLY A 84 -5.39 21.33 49.33
C GLY A 84 -6.17 21.05 50.60
N TYR A 85 -7.44 20.69 50.43
CA TYR A 85 -8.28 20.25 51.52
C TYR A 85 -8.09 18.75 51.78
N PHE A 86 -8.01 18.37 53.05
CA PHE A 86 -7.92 17.00 53.51
C PHE A 86 -8.88 16.74 54.66
N ILE A 87 -9.32 15.49 54.80
CA ILE A 87 -10.06 15.00 55.96
C ILE A 87 -9.29 13.89 56.66
N ALA A 88 -9.26 13.92 57.99
CA ALA A 88 -8.73 12.81 58.77
C ALA A 88 -9.75 11.67 58.71
N ILE A 89 -9.35 10.50 58.23
CA ILE A 89 -10.23 9.33 58.14
C ILE A 89 -9.63 8.14 58.88
N LYS A 90 -10.48 7.41 59.60
CA LYS A 90 -10.15 6.08 60.10
C LYS A 90 -10.26 5.06 58.96
N ASN A 91 -9.14 4.50 58.54
CA ASN A 91 -9.07 3.55 57.42
C ASN A 91 -7.84 2.65 57.56
N THR A 92 -8.00 1.32 57.44
CA THR A 92 -6.89 0.34 57.52
C THR A 92 -6.43 -0.17 56.15
N ASP A 93 -7.21 0.09 55.09
CA ASP A 93 -7.05 -0.56 53.80
C ASP A 93 -6.23 0.28 52.82
N TYR A 94 -6.21 1.60 53.00
CA TYR A 94 -5.50 2.52 52.12
C TYR A 94 -4.02 2.54 52.46
N ILE A 95 -3.17 2.54 51.44
CA ILE A 95 -1.73 2.65 51.60
C ILE A 95 -1.35 4.11 51.37
N ASP A 96 -0.35 4.59 52.10
CA ASP A 96 0.22 5.92 51.83
C ASP A 96 0.66 6.01 50.38
N ASP A 97 0.11 6.97 49.64
CA ASP A 97 0.43 7.22 48.23
C ASP A 97 1.16 8.55 48.02
N GLY A 98 1.49 9.27 49.10
CA GLY A 98 2.24 10.52 49.04
C GLY A 98 1.52 11.70 48.37
N GLY A 99 0.24 11.58 48.01
CA GLY A 99 -0.50 12.66 47.35
C GLY A 99 -2.00 12.77 47.68
N VAL A 100 -2.75 11.70 47.48
CA VAL A 100 -4.20 11.62 47.73
C VAL A 100 -4.50 11.08 49.13
N PHE A 101 -3.81 10.04 49.57
CA PHE A 101 -3.92 9.50 50.92
C PHE A 101 -2.56 9.46 51.60
N ILE A 102 -2.45 10.20 52.71
CA ILE A 102 -1.23 10.28 53.53
C ILE A 102 -1.48 9.53 54.84
N ARG A 103 -0.73 8.47 55.08
CA ARG A 103 -0.88 7.60 56.26
C ARG A 103 -0.26 8.26 57.48
N ILE A 104 -1.02 8.36 58.56
CA ILE A 104 -0.55 8.87 59.85
C ILE A 104 -0.08 7.69 60.72
N ASP A 105 -0.97 6.71 60.93
CA ASP A 105 -0.72 5.49 61.70
C ASP A 105 -1.57 4.32 61.17
N GLU A 106 -1.47 3.14 61.80
CA GLU A 106 -2.17 1.93 61.39
C GLU A 106 -3.70 2.07 61.24
N PHE A 107 -4.33 3.06 61.88
CA PHE A 107 -5.77 3.29 61.86
C PHE A 107 -6.19 4.56 61.12
N TYR A 108 -5.34 5.58 61.03
CA TYR A 108 -5.73 6.90 60.52
C TYR A 108 -4.86 7.39 59.35
N GLY A 109 -5.46 8.20 58.49
CA GLY A 109 -4.75 8.93 57.44
C GLY A 109 -5.52 10.16 56.96
N TRP A 110 -4.80 11.05 56.30
CA TRP A 110 -5.37 12.22 55.63
C TRP A 110 -5.80 11.86 54.22
N LEU A 111 -7.08 11.97 53.93
CA LEU A 111 -7.63 11.81 52.59
C LEU A 111 -7.89 13.18 51.95
N ARG A 112 -7.29 13.42 50.79
CA ARG A 112 -7.49 14.64 50.00
C ARG A 112 -8.93 14.72 49.52
N ILE A 113 -9.56 15.87 49.72
CA ILE A 113 -10.88 16.19 49.17
C ILE A 113 -10.69 16.85 47.82
N TYR A 114 -11.22 16.22 46.78
CA TYR A 114 -11.26 16.78 45.42
C TYR A 114 -12.48 16.26 44.66
N SER A 115 -12.81 16.95 43.56
CA SER A 115 -13.79 16.50 42.57
C SER A 115 -13.17 16.60 41.19
N GLY A 116 -13.24 15.55 40.39
CA GLY A 116 -12.66 15.51 39.04
C GLY A 116 -11.35 14.73 38.98
N ASN A 117 -10.43 15.19 38.13
CA ASN A 117 -9.18 14.48 37.82
C ASN A 117 -8.14 14.60 38.94
N VAL A 118 -7.34 13.54 39.09
CA VAL A 118 -6.17 13.55 39.96
C VAL A 118 -5.06 14.36 39.29
N GLN A 119 -4.45 15.29 40.01
CA GLN A 119 -3.36 16.11 39.49
C GLN A 119 -2.01 15.48 39.86
N ALA A 120 -1.10 15.35 38.89
CA ALA A 120 0.23 14.77 39.11
C ALA A 120 1.04 15.54 40.17
N GLU A 121 0.83 16.86 40.24
CA GLU A 121 1.49 17.76 41.16
C GLU A 121 1.22 17.43 42.63
N TRP A 122 0.10 16.75 42.94
CA TRP A 122 -0.20 16.31 44.30
C TRP A 122 0.83 15.33 44.84
N PHE A 123 1.48 14.58 43.95
CA PHE A 123 2.52 13.60 44.27
C PHE A 123 3.93 14.21 44.29
N GLY A 124 4.05 15.54 44.17
CA GLY A 124 5.34 16.23 44.14
C GLY A 124 5.93 16.40 42.74
N VAL A 125 5.17 16.10 41.68
CA VAL A 125 5.61 16.34 40.30
C VAL A 125 5.66 17.84 40.01
N ILE A 126 6.80 18.33 39.51
CA ILE A 126 7.01 19.75 39.16
C ILE A 126 7.49 19.86 37.71
N GLY A 127 6.87 20.77 36.95
CA GLY A 127 7.14 20.98 35.52
C GLY A 127 8.25 21.97 35.21
N ASP A 128 9.30 22.04 36.04
CA ASP A 128 10.40 23.01 35.98
C ASP A 128 11.69 22.46 35.35
N ASN A 129 11.61 21.28 34.72
CA ASN A 129 12.71 20.54 34.10
C ASN A 129 13.76 19.99 35.09
N ILE A 130 13.46 19.95 36.38
CA ILE A 130 14.23 19.21 37.38
C ILE A 130 13.74 17.75 37.42
N ASP A 131 14.65 16.82 37.70
CA ASP A 131 14.32 15.39 37.79
C ASP A 131 13.28 15.14 38.90
N CYS A 132 12.09 14.70 38.49
CA CYS A 132 11.00 14.24 39.35
C CYS A 132 10.47 12.89 38.85
N GLY A 133 11.36 12.07 38.26
CA GLY A 133 10.98 10.80 37.63
C GLY A 133 10.36 9.79 38.58
N LEU A 134 10.75 9.79 39.85
CA LEU A 134 10.16 8.91 40.88
C LEU A 134 8.70 9.28 41.16
N GLU A 135 8.42 10.57 41.31
CA GLU A 135 7.09 11.13 41.58
C GLU A 135 6.16 10.92 40.38
N ILE A 136 6.67 11.08 39.16
CA ILE A 136 5.94 10.79 37.92
C ILE A 136 5.56 9.30 37.87
N VAL A 137 6.52 8.39 38.09
CA VAL A 137 6.23 6.95 38.08
C VAL A 137 5.24 6.58 39.20
N HIS A 138 5.37 7.19 40.38
CA HIS A 138 4.48 6.94 41.49
C HIS A 138 3.04 7.39 41.21
N SER A 139 2.83 8.62 40.73
CA SER A 139 1.51 9.13 40.36
C SER A 139 0.83 8.29 39.26
N ILE A 140 1.61 7.81 38.28
CA ILE A 140 1.11 6.91 37.23
C ILE A 140 0.71 5.55 37.81
N LYS A 141 1.51 4.96 38.72
CA LYS A 141 1.15 3.71 39.39
C LYS A 141 -0.13 3.86 40.23
N TYR A 142 -0.28 4.99 40.90
CA TYR A 142 -1.48 5.30 41.66
C TYR A 142 -2.73 5.28 40.78
N ILE A 143 -2.73 5.99 39.64
CA ILE A 143 -3.90 6.01 38.76
C ILE A 143 -4.12 4.67 38.05
N ALA A 144 -3.05 3.92 37.75
CA ALA A 144 -3.16 2.60 37.15
C ALA A 144 -3.85 1.57 38.07
N TYR A 145 -3.60 1.68 39.38
CA TYR A 145 -4.24 0.85 40.39
C TYR A 145 -5.67 1.28 40.67
N ASN A 146 -5.91 2.58 40.86
CA ASN A 146 -7.22 3.10 41.30
C ASN A 146 -8.19 3.40 40.16
N GLY A 147 -7.70 3.55 38.93
CA GLY A 147 -8.47 4.00 37.76
C GLY A 147 -8.71 5.51 37.75
N GLY A 148 -9.29 6.02 36.66
CA GLY A 148 -9.63 7.44 36.50
C GLY A 148 -8.66 8.20 35.59
N VAL A 149 -8.49 9.50 35.83
CA VAL A 149 -7.66 10.39 35.00
C VAL A 149 -6.57 11.02 35.86
N LEU A 150 -5.32 10.84 35.43
CA LEU A 150 -4.17 11.58 35.91
C LEU A 150 -3.86 12.71 34.93
N GLU A 151 -3.86 13.93 35.43
CA GLU A 151 -3.68 15.15 34.66
C GLU A 151 -2.35 15.82 35.01
N PHE A 152 -1.63 16.24 33.98
CA PHE A 152 -0.40 17.01 34.09
C PHE A 152 -0.64 18.45 33.62
N SER A 153 -0.12 19.43 34.36
CA SER A 153 -0.15 20.82 33.94
C SER A 153 0.83 21.13 32.79
N THR A 154 0.90 22.39 32.39
CA THR A 154 1.91 22.86 31.44
C THR A 154 3.27 22.90 32.12
N GLY A 155 4.30 22.36 31.47
CA GLY A 155 5.66 22.34 32.01
C GLY A 155 6.52 21.30 31.31
N VAL A 156 7.80 21.28 31.69
CA VAL A 156 8.75 20.24 31.29
C VAL A 156 9.00 19.36 32.51
N PHE A 157 8.59 18.10 32.42
CA PHE A 157 8.69 17.11 33.49
C PHE A 157 9.86 16.19 33.17
N SER A 158 10.97 16.35 33.88
CA SER A 158 12.13 15.49 33.65
C SER A 158 11.97 14.18 34.40
N LEU A 159 11.99 13.06 33.67
CA LEU A 159 12.04 11.73 34.26
C LEU A 159 13.46 11.31 34.62
N GLY A 160 14.48 12.13 34.34
CA GLY A 160 15.85 11.72 34.53
C GLY A 160 16.16 10.42 33.79
N LYS A 161 16.69 9.45 34.52
CA LYS A 161 16.94 8.07 34.03
C LYS A 161 15.77 7.11 34.31
N HIS A 162 14.67 7.58 34.88
CA HIS A 162 13.49 6.76 35.14
C HIS A 162 12.73 6.45 33.85
N ARG A 163 11.99 5.36 33.88
CA ARG A 163 11.18 4.83 32.78
C ARG A 163 9.86 4.32 33.37
N VAL A 164 8.76 4.50 32.64
CA VAL A 164 7.44 4.04 33.09
C VAL A 164 7.24 2.60 32.64
N LEU A 165 7.18 1.69 33.62
CA LEU A 165 6.86 0.28 33.40
C LEU A 165 5.67 -0.10 34.26
N LEU A 166 4.56 -0.44 33.60
CA LEU A 166 3.37 -1.00 34.23
C LEU A 166 3.12 -2.40 33.68
N THR A 167 3.02 -3.36 34.59
CA THR A 167 2.62 -4.73 34.30
C THR A 167 1.15 -4.94 34.64
N LYS A 168 0.61 -6.10 34.29
CA LYS A 168 -0.75 -6.50 34.65
C LYS A 168 -1.05 -6.42 36.15
N GLU A 169 -0.03 -6.57 37.00
CA GLU A 169 -0.17 -6.50 38.46
C GLU A 169 -0.41 -5.07 38.93
N ASP A 170 0.25 -4.10 38.29
CA ASP A 170 0.13 -2.67 38.57
C ASP A 170 -1.21 -2.09 38.08
N VAL A 171 -1.80 -2.67 37.03
CA VAL A 171 -3.02 -2.15 36.39
C VAL A 171 -4.26 -2.94 36.80
N LYS A 172 -5.12 -2.34 37.63
CA LYS A 172 -6.40 -2.96 38.07
C LYS A 172 -7.62 -2.41 37.34
N SER A 173 -7.55 -1.19 36.83
CA SER A 173 -8.67 -0.48 36.22
C SER A 173 -8.25 0.26 34.95
N SER A 174 -9.24 0.64 34.13
CA SER A 174 -8.99 1.59 33.05
C SER A 174 -8.57 2.95 33.60
N PHE A 175 -7.61 3.58 32.96
CA PHE A 175 -7.12 4.90 33.35
C PHE A 175 -6.65 5.74 32.16
N SER A 176 -6.49 7.04 32.39
CA SER A 176 -6.01 8.00 31.40
C SER A 176 -4.85 8.81 31.97
N ILE A 177 -3.87 9.13 31.11
CA ILE A 177 -2.82 10.11 31.35
C ILE A 177 -3.03 11.25 30.35
N ILE A 178 -3.31 12.46 30.85
CA ILE A 178 -3.69 13.62 30.04
C ILE A 178 -2.77 14.81 30.36
N GLY A 179 -2.27 15.49 29.33
CA GLY A 179 -1.54 16.75 29.46
C GLY A 179 -2.26 17.95 28.81
N LYS A 180 -1.47 18.93 28.38
CA LYS A 180 -1.90 20.19 27.73
C LYS A 180 -1.32 20.37 26.33
N GLY A 181 -1.28 19.28 25.56
CA GLY A 181 -0.72 19.21 24.21
C GLY A 181 0.79 19.35 24.22
N GLU A 182 1.36 20.07 23.25
CA GLU A 182 2.81 20.28 23.17
C GLU A 182 3.43 20.98 24.41
N LYS A 183 2.59 21.59 25.27
CA LYS A 183 3.02 22.32 26.47
C LYS A 183 3.28 21.43 27.69
N THR A 184 2.89 20.17 27.66
CA THR A 184 3.24 19.17 28.68
C THR A 184 4.31 18.27 28.07
N VAL A 185 5.56 18.43 28.50
CA VAL A 185 6.70 17.73 27.89
C VAL A 185 7.34 16.80 28.90
N PHE A 186 7.37 15.50 28.62
CA PHE A 186 8.18 14.55 29.35
C PHE A 186 9.57 14.46 28.71
N SER A 187 10.60 14.87 29.45
CA SER A 187 12.00 14.81 29.00
C SER A 187 12.78 13.71 29.73
N PHE A 188 13.80 13.16 29.08
CA PHE A 188 14.58 12.05 29.61
C PHE A 188 16.08 12.31 29.48
N GLU A 189 16.84 11.91 30.49
CA GLU A 189 18.30 11.97 30.53
C GLU A 189 18.95 10.73 29.94
N ASN A 190 20.22 10.87 29.54
CA ASN A 190 20.97 9.85 28.82
C ASN A 190 21.08 8.52 29.59
N ILE A 191 20.74 7.41 28.93
CA ILE A 191 21.05 6.06 29.39
C ILE A 191 21.83 5.36 28.29
N ASP A 192 23.09 5.04 28.57
CA ASP A 192 23.89 4.24 27.65
C ASP A 192 23.32 2.81 27.58
N PRO A 193 23.28 2.20 26.38
CA PRO A 193 22.88 0.80 26.23
C PRO A 193 23.83 -0.10 27.04
N PRO A 194 23.34 -1.20 27.63
CA PRO A 194 24.20 -2.12 28.37
C PRO A 194 25.32 -2.70 27.49
N GLY A 195 26.45 -3.01 28.12
CA GLY A 195 27.54 -3.73 27.47
C GLY A 195 27.07 -5.12 27.00
N ASN A 196 27.50 -5.53 25.80
CA ASN A 196 27.12 -6.81 25.19
C ASN A 196 28.31 -7.52 24.54
N ASP A 197 28.30 -8.84 24.57
CA ASP A 197 29.24 -9.76 23.93
C ASP A 197 28.92 -9.92 22.43
N LYS A 198 29.09 -8.81 21.69
CA LYS A 198 29.24 -8.66 20.21
C LYS A 198 28.29 -9.40 19.24
N THR A 199 27.36 -10.24 19.69
CA THR A 199 26.59 -11.16 18.81
C THR A 199 25.13 -10.79 18.66
N THR A 200 24.60 -9.88 19.48
CA THR A 200 23.19 -9.45 19.44
C THR A 200 23.07 -7.93 19.47
N TRP A 201 21.96 -7.41 18.93
CA TRP A 201 21.66 -5.97 19.07
C TRP A 201 21.23 -5.66 20.49
N VAL A 202 21.69 -4.52 21.01
CA VAL A 202 21.30 -4.03 22.33
C VAL A 202 20.16 -3.04 22.22
N LYS A 203 19.17 -3.13 23.10
CA LYS A 203 18.04 -2.20 23.17
C LYS A 203 18.02 -1.50 24.52
N GLU A 204 17.77 -0.19 24.50
CA GLU A 204 17.54 0.59 25.71
C GLU A 204 16.17 0.26 26.34
N PRO A 205 16.00 0.51 27.65
CA PRO A 205 14.69 0.49 28.28
C PRO A 205 13.68 1.40 27.59
N MET A 206 12.45 0.90 27.43
CA MET A 206 11.32 1.62 26.82
C MET A 206 10.93 2.83 27.68
N LEU A 207 10.52 3.94 27.08
CA LEU A 207 10.16 5.16 27.83
C LEU A 207 8.86 4.97 28.63
N PHE A 208 7.82 4.50 27.93
CA PHE A 208 6.55 4.07 28.50
C PHE A 208 6.24 2.65 28.05
N SER A 209 5.98 1.74 28.98
CA SER A 209 5.68 0.34 28.72
C SER A 209 4.50 -0.15 29.54
N PHE A 210 3.53 -0.75 28.86
CA PHE A 210 2.32 -1.31 29.42
C PHE A 210 2.21 -2.77 28.97
N ILE A 211 2.40 -3.71 29.90
CA ILE A 211 2.56 -5.14 29.60
C ILE A 211 1.47 -5.98 30.29
N GLY A 212 0.51 -6.48 29.50
CA GLY A 212 -0.41 -7.56 29.87
C GLY A 212 0.23 -8.94 29.73
N ARG A 213 -0.49 -10.00 30.14
CA ARG A 213 0.04 -11.37 30.10
C ARG A 213 -0.42 -12.15 28.87
N ASP A 214 -1.73 -12.20 28.62
CA ASP A 214 -2.32 -12.96 27.50
C ASP A 214 -3.73 -12.45 27.11
N SER A 215 -4.54 -13.24 26.39
CA SER A 215 -5.90 -12.86 25.96
C SER A 215 -6.99 -12.86 27.04
N GLU A 216 -6.76 -13.46 28.20
CA GLU A 216 -7.69 -13.48 29.33
C GLU A 216 -7.19 -12.62 30.50
N ASP A 217 -5.87 -12.54 30.69
CA ASP A 217 -5.22 -11.67 31.68
C ASP A 217 -4.50 -10.49 30.99
N PHE A 218 -5.31 -9.60 30.40
CA PHE A 218 -4.87 -8.47 29.59
C PHE A 218 -5.01 -7.12 30.31
N LEU A 219 -4.37 -6.09 29.76
CA LEU A 219 -4.55 -4.72 30.24
C LEU A 219 -5.89 -4.13 29.79
N PRO A 220 -6.65 -3.48 30.69
CA PRO A 220 -7.87 -2.77 30.32
C PRO A 220 -7.56 -1.57 29.41
N SER A 221 -8.59 -0.81 29.02
CA SER A 221 -8.39 0.37 28.17
C SER A 221 -7.58 1.43 28.89
N ILE A 222 -6.50 1.87 28.24
CA ILE A 222 -5.57 2.90 28.70
C ILE A 222 -5.54 4.01 27.65
N LEU A 223 -5.74 5.25 28.07
CA LEU A 223 -5.67 6.44 27.22
C LEU A 223 -4.43 7.27 27.55
N LEU A 224 -3.62 7.55 26.53
CA LEU A 224 -2.53 8.52 26.59
C LEU A 224 -2.89 9.70 25.68
N LYS A 225 -2.93 10.92 26.23
CA LYS A 225 -3.47 12.05 25.50
C LYS A 225 -2.81 13.40 25.80
N ASP A 226 -2.64 14.21 24.75
CA ASP A 226 -2.29 15.63 24.86
C ASP A 226 -0.95 15.89 25.58
N PHE A 227 0.15 15.25 25.17
CA PHE A 227 1.49 15.55 25.70
C PHE A 227 2.62 15.26 24.70
N SER A 228 3.84 15.69 25.05
CA SER A 228 5.05 15.43 24.28
C SER A 228 6.02 14.50 25.00
N LEU A 229 6.74 13.68 24.25
CA LEU A 229 7.90 12.90 24.68
C LEU A 229 9.13 13.46 23.95
N ASP A 230 10.12 14.00 24.68
CA ASP A 230 11.36 14.51 24.11
C ASP A 230 12.57 13.67 24.55
N TYR A 231 13.17 12.97 23.60
CA TYR A 231 14.35 12.13 23.81
C TYR A 231 15.61 12.76 23.22
N SER A 232 15.66 14.09 23.14
CA SER A 232 16.75 14.87 22.52
C SER A 232 18.09 14.82 23.26
N ARG A 233 18.11 14.59 24.58
CA ARG A 233 19.32 14.58 25.43
C ARG A 233 20.15 13.30 25.33
N GLN A 234 19.71 12.32 24.55
CA GLN A 234 20.44 11.05 24.41
C GLN A 234 21.62 11.17 23.46
N ARG A 235 22.74 10.55 23.86
CA ARG A 235 23.88 10.37 22.97
C ARG A 235 23.66 9.20 22.00
N ASN A 236 22.89 8.19 22.38
CA ASN A 236 22.69 7.00 21.55
C ASN A 236 21.89 7.28 20.28
N LYS A 237 22.56 7.11 19.14
CA LYS A 237 22.05 7.17 17.78
C LYS A 237 22.48 5.95 16.98
N GLY A 238 22.83 4.85 17.66
CA GLY A 238 23.24 3.58 17.08
C GLY A 238 24.69 3.24 17.38
N GLY A 239 25.63 4.07 16.89
CA GLY A 239 27.09 3.84 16.93
C GLY A 239 27.53 2.51 16.30
N HIS A 240 28.81 2.29 16.07
CA HIS A 240 29.30 0.91 15.83
C HIS A 240 29.72 0.22 17.14
N ASP A 241 29.99 1.03 18.16
CA ASP A 241 30.40 0.66 19.50
C ASP A 241 29.93 1.72 20.51
N LEU A 242 30.29 1.56 21.78
CA LEU A 242 29.93 2.49 22.86
C LEU A 242 30.60 3.86 22.75
N ASP A 243 31.74 3.98 22.05
CA ASP A 243 32.47 5.24 21.91
C ASP A 243 31.90 6.09 20.76
N SER A 244 31.28 5.45 19.77
CA SER A 244 30.72 6.09 18.57
C SER A 244 29.20 6.26 18.59
N LEU A 245 28.54 6.11 19.75
CA LEU A 245 27.08 6.15 19.88
C LEU A 245 26.41 7.39 19.28
N GLU A 246 27.10 8.53 19.20
CA GLU A 246 26.56 9.78 18.64
C GLU A 246 26.42 9.79 17.12
N ILE A 247 26.89 8.73 16.44
CA ILE A 247 26.88 8.60 14.99
C ILE A 247 25.86 7.52 14.60
N THR A 248 25.04 7.83 13.62
CA THR A 248 24.14 6.85 13.00
C THR A 248 24.91 5.90 12.08
N HIS A 249 25.01 4.63 12.49
CA HIS A 249 25.73 3.59 11.78
C HIS A 249 24.76 2.57 11.15
N PRO A 250 24.98 2.10 9.90
CA PRO A 250 24.16 1.05 9.26
C PRO A 250 24.16 -0.31 9.95
N SER A 251 25.26 -0.63 10.64
CA SER A 251 25.38 -1.78 11.54
C SER A 251 25.51 -1.30 12.98
N PRO A 252 24.40 -0.94 13.63
CA PRO A 252 24.50 -0.22 14.89
C PRO A 252 24.79 -1.17 16.07
N TYR A 253 25.51 -0.67 17.07
CA TYR A 253 25.72 -1.36 18.36
C TYR A 253 24.39 -1.53 19.10
N SER A 254 23.59 -0.46 19.12
CA SER A 254 22.27 -0.43 19.74
C SER A 254 21.18 -0.11 18.74
N VAL A 255 19.99 -0.69 18.91
CA VAL A 255 18.77 -0.35 18.14
C VAL A 255 17.93 0.74 18.80
N GLY A 256 18.47 1.40 19.83
CA GLY A 256 17.79 2.49 20.55
C GLY A 256 16.68 2.01 21.48
N THR A 257 15.58 2.77 21.58
CA THR A 257 14.46 2.50 22.49
C THR A 257 13.11 2.41 21.77
N ASN A 258 12.04 2.05 22.48
CA ASN A 258 10.67 2.31 22.07
C ASN A 258 10.09 3.42 22.96
N ALA A 259 9.48 4.46 22.38
CA ALA A 259 8.88 5.53 23.17
C ALA A 259 7.63 5.05 23.92
N ILE A 260 6.72 4.38 23.23
CA ILE A 260 5.49 3.82 23.82
C ILE A 260 5.36 2.36 23.39
N TYR A 261 5.19 1.46 24.35
CA TYR A 261 5.05 0.03 24.13
C TYR A 261 3.80 -0.52 24.82
N PHE A 262 2.97 -1.24 24.06
CA PHE A 262 1.83 -2.00 24.58
C PHE A 262 1.95 -3.47 24.18
N TYR A 263 1.63 -4.35 25.13
CA TYR A 263 1.49 -5.78 24.88
C TYR A 263 0.25 -6.33 25.59
N TYR A 264 -0.58 -7.09 24.87
CA TYR A 264 -1.85 -7.64 25.37
C TYR A 264 -2.73 -6.59 26.07
N ALA A 265 -3.17 -5.58 25.31
CA ALA A 265 -4.09 -4.56 25.78
C ALA A 265 -5.43 -4.59 25.05
N TYR A 266 -6.50 -4.27 25.76
CA TYR A 266 -7.82 -4.05 25.21
C TYR A 266 -8.05 -2.55 24.95
N SER A 267 -8.24 -2.19 23.68
CA SER A 267 -8.53 -0.84 23.23
C SER A 267 -7.58 0.24 23.80
N PRO A 268 -6.25 0.11 23.67
CA PRO A 268 -5.34 1.20 24.02
C PRO A 268 -5.54 2.37 23.04
N VAL A 269 -5.56 3.59 23.58
CA VAL A 269 -5.77 4.82 22.80
C VAL A 269 -4.59 5.77 23.03
N ILE A 270 -3.99 6.23 21.93
CA ILE A 270 -2.90 7.20 21.92
C ILE A 270 -3.36 8.35 21.03
N GLU A 271 -3.59 9.52 21.62
CA GLU A 271 -4.21 10.65 20.94
C GLU A 271 -3.42 11.95 21.14
N ASN A 272 -3.13 12.66 20.05
CA ASN A 272 -2.50 13.99 20.10
C ASN A 272 -1.17 14.00 20.90
N ILE A 273 -0.32 13.01 20.64
CA ILE A 273 1.01 12.88 21.24
C ILE A 273 2.10 13.28 20.25
N TYR A 274 3.09 14.03 20.74
CA TYR A 274 4.25 14.48 19.98
C TYR A 274 5.50 13.74 20.46
N ILE A 275 6.18 13.01 19.59
CA ILE A 275 7.38 12.22 19.93
C ILE A 275 8.57 12.77 19.15
N ASN A 276 9.63 13.16 19.87
CA ASN A 276 10.76 13.86 19.27
C ASN A 276 12.09 13.17 19.54
N ASN A 277 12.91 13.07 18.49
CA ASN A 277 14.32 12.65 18.51
C ASN A 277 14.61 11.26 19.09
N VAL A 278 13.64 10.34 19.06
CA VAL A 278 13.86 8.95 19.49
C VAL A 278 14.69 8.20 18.45
N TYR A 279 15.88 7.72 18.82
CA TYR A 279 16.56 6.67 18.07
C TYR A 279 15.92 5.32 18.44
N GLY A 280 15.34 4.63 17.46
CA GLY A 280 14.51 3.44 17.67
C GLY A 280 13.08 3.63 17.19
N ASN A 281 12.10 3.08 17.90
CA ASN A 281 10.69 3.12 17.51
C ASN A 281 9.87 4.14 18.31
N GLY A 282 8.83 4.70 17.69
CA GLY A 282 7.85 5.54 18.37
C GLY A 282 6.88 4.72 19.19
N ILE A 283 5.87 4.19 18.53
CA ILE A 283 4.76 3.44 19.12
C ILE A 283 4.83 1.99 18.65
N VAL A 284 4.85 1.05 19.58
CA VAL A 284 4.83 -0.38 19.28
C VAL A 284 3.69 -1.01 20.06
N ILE A 285 2.71 -1.57 19.35
CA ILE A 285 1.58 -2.26 19.95
C ILE A 285 1.55 -3.68 19.43
N LYS A 286 1.56 -4.63 20.37
CA LYS A 286 1.62 -6.05 20.09
C LYS A 286 0.42 -6.78 20.69
N LYS A 287 -0.13 -7.75 19.95
CA LYS A 287 -1.20 -8.67 20.40
C LYS A 287 -2.35 -7.97 21.11
N SER A 288 -2.79 -6.84 20.58
CA SER A 288 -3.82 -6.00 21.22
C SER A 288 -5.09 -5.96 20.38
N PHE A 289 -6.21 -5.77 21.06
CA PHE A 289 -7.53 -5.67 20.42
C PHE A 289 -7.91 -4.19 20.28
N TYR A 290 -8.27 -3.77 19.07
CA TYR A 290 -8.77 -2.43 18.74
C TYR A 290 -7.86 -1.25 19.18
N PRO A 291 -6.53 -1.30 18.92
CA PRO A 291 -5.68 -0.15 19.23
C PRO A 291 -6.01 1.07 18.36
N GLN A 292 -5.98 2.26 18.94
CA GLN A 292 -6.24 3.53 18.25
C GLN A 292 -5.08 4.51 18.44
N ILE A 293 -4.51 4.96 17.33
CA ILE A 293 -3.46 5.99 17.29
C ILE A 293 -3.96 7.12 16.41
N LYS A 294 -4.16 8.30 17.01
CA LYS A 294 -4.85 9.42 16.36
C LYS A 294 -4.09 10.72 16.57
N ASN A 295 -3.98 11.53 15.52
CA ASN A 295 -3.42 12.88 15.59
C ASN A 295 -2.01 12.94 16.20
N CYS A 296 -1.22 11.88 16.12
CA CYS A 296 0.11 11.81 16.72
C CYS A 296 1.18 12.26 15.72
N ARG A 297 2.26 12.87 16.22
CA ARG A 297 3.38 13.36 15.40
C ARG A 297 4.71 12.82 15.90
N GLY A 298 5.49 12.24 14.99
CA GLY A 298 6.88 11.86 15.20
C GLY A 298 7.81 12.78 14.40
N ASN A 299 8.83 13.32 15.07
CA ASN A 299 9.93 14.04 14.42
C ASN A 299 11.26 13.36 14.76
N ASN A 300 11.97 12.88 13.73
CA ASN A 300 13.21 12.09 13.86
C ASN A 300 13.06 10.89 14.82
N VAL A 301 11.93 10.19 14.69
CA VAL A 301 11.65 8.92 15.38
C VAL A 301 11.99 7.79 14.41
N SER A 302 13.20 7.27 14.54
CA SER A 302 13.76 6.37 13.53
C SER A 302 15.00 5.63 14.01
N ALA A 303 15.19 4.42 13.53
CA ALA A 303 16.47 3.74 13.50
C ALA A 303 16.57 3.01 12.15
N GLY A 304 17.75 2.52 11.81
CA GLY A 304 18.00 1.91 10.50
C GLY A 304 19.05 0.84 10.59
N ASN A 305 18.81 -0.22 11.35
CA ASN A 305 19.69 -1.38 11.40
C ASN A 305 19.50 -2.24 10.15
N VAL A 306 20.08 -1.78 9.07
CA VAL A 306 20.07 -2.42 7.75
C VAL A 306 21.16 -3.48 7.59
N VAL A 307 22.11 -3.53 8.53
CA VAL A 307 23.14 -4.58 8.61
C VAL A 307 23.12 -5.18 10.02
N SER A 308 22.82 -6.46 10.11
CA SER A 308 22.83 -7.19 11.38
C SER A 308 24.25 -7.49 11.89
N PRO A 309 24.41 -7.91 13.16
CA PRO A 309 25.73 -8.15 13.73
C PRO A 309 26.52 -9.25 13.00
N ASP A 310 25.81 -10.20 12.38
CA ASP A 310 26.35 -11.24 11.51
C ASP A 310 26.57 -10.80 10.04
N GLY A 311 26.44 -9.51 9.75
CA GLY A 311 26.66 -8.94 8.42
C GLY A 311 25.53 -9.23 7.41
N ASN A 312 24.36 -9.68 7.87
CA ASN A 312 23.22 -9.96 7.00
C ASN A 312 22.37 -8.69 6.80
N MET A 313 22.01 -8.39 5.55
CA MET A 313 21.15 -7.24 5.21
C MET A 313 19.69 -7.61 4.96
N ALA A 314 19.36 -8.90 5.06
CA ALA A 314 18.01 -9.44 4.86
C ALA A 314 17.22 -9.66 6.17
N LYS A 315 17.71 -9.19 7.32
CA LYS A 315 16.99 -9.27 8.60
C LYS A 315 16.03 -8.10 8.78
N ASP A 316 14.95 -8.36 9.51
CA ASP A 316 14.00 -7.32 9.93
C ASP A 316 14.72 -6.26 10.78
N SER A 317 14.58 -5.00 10.39
CA SER A 317 15.17 -3.87 11.10
C SER A 317 14.20 -3.32 12.15
N ASP A 318 14.76 -2.70 13.19
CA ASP A 318 14.06 -1.82 14.13
C ASP A 318 14.07 -0.39 13.56
N GLY A 319 13.15 0.46 13.99
CA GLY A 319 13.27 1.90 13.75
C GLY A 319 12.18 2.53 12.91
N GLY A 320 10.94 2.42 13.36
CA GLY A 320 9.79 3.02 12.72
C GLY A 320 8.90 3.85 13.65
N PHE A 321 7.96 4.61 13.09
CA PHE A 321 7.11 5.45 13.93
C PHE A 321 5.99 4.67 14.62
N CYS A 322 5.24 3.82 13.91
CA CYS A 322 4.17 3.03 14.54
C CYS A 322 4.06 1.60 13.99
N PHE A 323 4.14 0.62 14.89
CA PHE A 323 4.03 -0.81 14.61
C PHE A 323 2.80 -1.45 15.26
N LEU A 324 1.98 -2.11 14.46
CA LEU A 324 0.92 -3.02 14.92
C LEU A 324 1.28 -4.48 14.64
N TRP A 325 1.74 -5.20 15.66
CA TRP A 325 2.13 -6.61 15.54
C TRP A 325 1.00 -7.52 16.00
N SER A 326 0.47 -8.35 15.09
CA SER A 326 -0.59 -9.33 15.40
C SER A 326 -1.79 -8.73 16.14
N CYS A 327 -2.17 -7.50 15.80
CA CYS A 327 -3.31 -6.80 16.41
C CYS A 327 -4.60 -7.07 15.65
N PHE A 328 -5.75 -6.86 16.29
CA PHE A 328 -7.05 -6.97 15.63
C PHE A 328 -7.74 -5.61 15.57
N SER A 329 -8.27 -5.21 14.41
CA SER A 329 -9.01 -3.96 14.20
C SER A 329 -8.25 -2.68 14.60
N GLY A 330 -6.95 -2.61 14.32
CA GLY A 330 -6.13 -1.44 14.65
C GLY A 330 -6.34 -0.25 13.71
N LEU A 331 -6.31 0.97 14.26
CA LEU A 331 -6.48 2.22 13.52
C LEU A 331 -5.30 3.17 13.77
N VAL A 332 -4.68 3.64 12.69
CA VAL A 332 -3.71 4.75 12.70
C VAL A 332 -4.22 5.85 11.78
N GLU A 333 -4.60 6.99 12.36
CA GLU A 333 -5.32 8.04 11.65
C GLU A 333 -4.77 9.44 11.92
N ASN A 334 -4.66 10.26 10.88
CA ASN A 334 -4.21 11.66 10.95
C ASN A 334 -2.84 11.84 11.64
N CYS A 335 -1.96 10.84 11.53
CA CYS A 335 -0.64 10.89 12.15
C CYS A 335 0.44 11.37 11.17
N ILE A 336 1.52 11.96 11.69
CA ILE A 336 2.65 12.46 10.90
C ILE A 336 3.93 11.76 11.36
N ALA A 337 4.60 11.02 10.48
CA ALA A 337 5.94 10.48 10.69
C ALA A 337 6.94 11.23 9.82
N TRP A 338 7.70 12.16 10.41
CA TRP A 338 8.67 12.99 9.70
C TRP A 338 10.10 12.67 10.13
N ASN A 339 10.91 12.12 9.22
CA ASN A 339 12.29 11.76 9.49
C ASN A 339 13.26 12.47 8.54
N ASN A 340 14.23 13.19 9.11
CA ASN A 340 15.36 13.76 8.38
C ASN A 340 16.68 13.08 8.75
N ARG A 341 16.66 12.06 9.62
CA ARG A 341 17.87 11.34 10.03
C ARG A 341 18.42 10.53 8.85
N VAL A 342 19.71 10.66 8.62
CA VAL A 342 20.48 9.93 7.61
C VAL A 342 21.63 9.18 8.27
N PHE A 343 22.15 8.12 7.66
CA PHE A 343 23.38 7.49 8.14
C PHE A 343 24.55 8.45 8.00
N GLN A 344 25.34 8.57 9.07
CA GLN A 344 26.49 9.46 9.11
C GLN A 344 27.81 8.72 8.90
N ALA A 345 27.85 7.43 9.22
CA ALA A 345 29.04 6.61 9.01
C ALA A 345 29.24 6.25 7.53
N LYS A 346 30.51 6.17 7.11
CA LYS A 346 30.87 5.58 5.82
C LYS A 346 30.78 4.07 5.90
N TYR A 347 29.98 3.48 5.03
CA TYR A 347 29.76 2.05 4.98
C TYR A 347 29.21 1.70 3.60
N SER A 348 29.83 0.76 2.91
CA SER A 348 29.35 0.28 1.62
C SER A 348 28.42 -0.92 1.83
N SER A 349 27.24 -0.88 1.23
CA SER A 349 26.26 -1.98 1.29
C SER A 349 26.89 -3.31 0.85
N LEU A 350 26.70 -4.34 1.67
CA LEU A 350 27.17 -5.70 1.37
C LEU A 350 26.37 -6.35 0.23
N ASP A 351 25.11 -5.92 0.02
CA ASP A 351 24.25 -6.46 -1.03
C ASP A 351 24.60 -5.93 -2.43
N ASN A 352 24.97 -4.65 -2.53
CA ASN A 352 25.00 -3.97 -3.82
C ASN A 352 26.04 -2.83 -3.96
N ALA A 353 26.97 -2.72 -2.99
CA ALA A 353 28.08 -1.78 -2.95
C ALA A 353 27.71 -0.28 -2.95
N VAL A 354 26.45 0.07 -2.69
CA VAL A 354 26.03 1.48 -2.54
C VAL A 354 26.59 2.05 -1.24
N GLU A 355 27.20 3.24 -1.31
CA GLU A 355 27.63 3.99 -0.14
C GLU A 355 26.41 4.46 0.67
N MET A 356 26.39 4.14 1.96
CA MET A 356 25.24 4.36 2.84
C MET A 356 25.26 5.72 3.53
N GLN A 357 26.42 6.37 3.63
CA GLN A 357 26.52 7.72 4.19
C GLN A 357 25.57 8.70 3.45
N GLY A 358 24.76 9.44 4.19
CA GLY A 358 23.78 10.39 3.66
C GLY A 358 22.47 9.76 3.17
N THR A 359 22.32 8.44 3.22
CA THR A 359 21.06 7.75 2.89
C THR A 359 20.12 7.66 4.10
N LEU A 360 18.84 7.33 3.88
CA LEU A 360 17.81 7.34 4.93
C LEU A 360 18.18 6.44 6.11
N CYS A 361 18.13 6.98 7.32
CA CYS A 361 18.23 6.22 8.58
C CYS A 361 16.84 6.16 9.22
N GLY A 362 16.07 5.16 8.81
CA GLY A 362 14.68 4.93 9.22
C GLY A 362 14.15 3.70 8.49
N TYR A 363 13.57 2.72 9.19
CA TYR A 363 13.10 1.50 8.56
C TYR A 363 11.72 1.66 7.94
N ILE A 364 10.66 1.74 8.76
CA ILE A 364 9.28 1.84 8.27
C ILE A 364 8.49 2.94 8.99
N GLY A 365 7.79 3.82 8.27
CA GLY A 365 6.95 4.84 8.90
C GLY A 365 5.80 4.22 9.71
N PHE A 366 4.87 3.56 9.02
CA PHE A 366 3.73 2.86 9.60
C PHE A 366 3.67 1.43 9.10
N TRP A 367 3.47 0.45 10.00
CA TRP A 367 3.32 -0.93 9.54
C TRP A 367 2.50 -1.83 10.44
N ALA A 368 1.93 -2.85 9.80
CA ALA A 368 1.26 -3.95 10.46
C ALA A 368 1.75 -5.28 9.91
N GLU A 369 2.01 -6.23 10.80
CA GLU A 369 2.54 -7.53 10.42
C GLU A 369 1.94 -8.68 11.23
N TYR A 370 1.88 -9.83 10.56
CA TYR A 370 1.62 -11.16 11.12
C TYR A 370 0.16 -11.48 11.45
N SER A 371 -0.15 -12.78 11.40
CA SER A 371 -1.42 -13.35 11.83
C SER A 371 -1.64 -13.19 13.33
N LEU A 372 -2.89 -13.31 13.76
CA LEU A 372 -3.30 -13.14 15.15
C LEU A 372 -2.67 -14.19 16.09
N THR A 373 -2.33 -15.38 15.60
CA THR A 373 -1.86 -16.53 16.39
C THR A 373 -0.35 -16.82 16.26
N ARG A 374 0.45 -15.88 15.75
CA ARG A 374 1.90 -16.09 15.57
C ARG A 374 2.66 -16.45 16.86
N ASP A 375 3.69 -17.29 16.70
CA ASP A 375 4.72 -17.80 17.64
C ASP A 375 4.25 -18.76 18.75
N ASN A 376 3.10 -18.51 19.39
CA ASN A 376 2.65 -19.31 20.55
C ASN A 376 1.13 -19.64 20.53
N ASP A 377 0.46 -19.51 19.38
CA ASP A 377 -0.99 -19.69 19.19
C ASP A 377 -1.93 -18.79 20.02
N ILE A 378 -1.43 -17.99 20.97
CA ILE A 378 -2.28 -17.11 21.81
C ILE A 378 -2.71 -15.86 21.00
N PRO A 379 -4.02 -15.64 20.80
CA PRO A 379 -4.53 -14.47 20.08
C PRO A 379 -4.63 -13.23 20.98
N PRO A 380 -4.83 -12.04 20.40
CA PRO A 380 -5.23 -10.83 21.14
C PRO A 380 -6.45 -11.02 22.05
N PRO A 381 -6.66 -10.12 23.03
CA PRO A 381 -7.85 -10.12 23.89
C PRO A 381 -9.16 -10.16 23.10
N MET A 382 -10.23 -10.65 23.72
CA MET A 382 -11.59 -10.78 23.14
C MET A 382 -11.74 -11.77 21.96
N LEU A 383 -10.66 -12.42 21.52
CA LEU A 383 -10.69 -13.39 20.42
C LEU A 383 -10.67 -14.84 20.93
N THR A 384 -11.56 -15.15 21.88
CA THR A 384 -11.62 -16.46 22.54
C THR A 384 -11.97 -17.61 21.58
N TRP A 385 -12.62 -17.31 20.45
CA TRP A 385 -12.95 -18.28 19.41
C TRP A 385 -11.73 -18.81 18.66
N LEU A 386 -10.62 -18.04 18.57
CA LEU A 386 -9.37 -18.49 17.93
C LEU A 386 -8.55 -19.45 18.80
N ARG A 387 -8.90 -19.63 20.07
CA ARG A 387 -8.16 -20.52 20.99
C ARG A 387 -8.49 -22.00 20.76
N LYS A 388 -9.69 -22.31 20.25
CA LYS A 388 -10.05 -23.67 19.85
C LYS A 388 -9.32 -23.93 18.54
N LYS A 389 -8.34 -24.84 18.54
CA LYS A 389 -7.49 -25.21 17.39
C LYS A 389 -8.29 -25.81 16.23
N ASP A 390 -9.15 -25.02 15.63
CA ASP A 390 -9.82 -25.34 14.39
C ASP A 390 -8.88 -24.91 13.26
N PRO A 391 -8.30 -25.87 12.50
CA PRO A 391 -7.39 -25.57 11.40
C PRO A 391 -8.02 -24.71 10.29
N ASP A 392 -9.35 -24.59 10.26
CA ASP A 392 -10.08 -23.73 9.30
C ASP A 392 -10.31 -22.30 9.82
N SER A 393 -9.88 -21.99 11.06
CA SER A 393 -10.04 -20.65 11.63
C SER A 393 -9.25 -19.59 10.88
N ASN A 394 -9.93 -18.49 10.51
CA ASN A 394 -9.28 -17.35 9.89
C ASN A 394 -8.39 -16.60 10.90
N THR A 395 -7.08 -16.78 10.79
CA THR A 395 -6.08 -16.14 11.65
C THR A 395 -5.57 -14.80 11.11
N LEU A 396 -6.14 -14.28 10.02
CA LEU A 396 -5.76 -12.99 9.45
C LEU A 396 -5.88 -11.87 10.50
N SER A 397 -4.86 -11.03 10.56
CA SER A 397 -4.91 -9.76 11.29
C SER A 397 -5.82 -8.79 10.53
N ASN A 398 -7.11 -8.85 10.87
CA ASN A 398 -8.18 -8.17 10.16
C ASN A 398 -8.48 -6.78 10.71
N GLY A 399 -9.00 -5.91 9.85
CA GLY A 399 -9.53 -4.60 10.23
C GLY A 399 -8.45 -3.54 10.49
N ILE A 400 -7.25 -3.73 9.95
CA ILE A 400 -6.16 -2.75 10.10
C ILE A 400 -6.38 -1.59 9.14
N ILE A 401 -6.32 -0.35 9.64
CA ILE A 401 -6.55 0.86 8.83
C ILE A 401 -5.43 1.87 9.07
N PHE A 402 -4.79 2.31 7.98
CA PHE A 402 -3.89 3.46 7.92
C PHE A 402 -4.58 4.56 7.11
N ARG A 403 -5.11 5.60 7.78
CA ARG A 403 -5.89 6.66 7.14
C ARG A 403 -5.31 8.06 7.32
N ASN A 404 -5.26 8.86 6.25
CA ASN A 404 -4.94 10.29 6.29
C ASN A 404 -3.60 10.63 6.98
N ASN A 405 -2.63 9.71 6.95
CA ASN A 405 -1.33 9.92 7.56
C ASN A 405 -0.35 10.57 6.59
N VAL A 406 0.70 11.19 7.13
CA VAL A 406 1.83 11.73 6.37
C VAL A 406 3.10 10.98 6.75
N VAL A 407 3.85 10.50 5.77
CA VAL A 407 5.17 9.85 5.98
C VAL A 407 6.22 10.52 5.12
N TYR A 408 7.37 10.83 5.71
CA TYR A 408 8.53 11.37 5.02
C TYR A 408 9.84 10.75 5.54
N GLY A 409 10.69 10.29 4.63
CA GLY A 409 12.10 9.98 4.95
C GLY A 409 12.36 8.62 5.60
N TYR A 410 11.60 7.59 5.24
CA TYR A 410 11.81 6.20 5.70
C TYR A 410 12.16 5.28 4.54
N THR A 411 12.89 4.20 4.79
CA THR A 411 13.17 3.20 3.75
C THR A 411 11.88 2.67 3.13
N ILE A 412 10.89 2.36 3.98
CA ILE A 412 9.53 2.03 3.57
C ILE A 412 8.56 3.02 4.22
N GLY A 413 7.61 3.56 3.46
CA GLY A 413 6.65 4.52 4.02
C GLY A 413 5.57 3.85 4.85
N ILE A 414 4.74 3.04 4.19
CA ILE A 414 3.68 2.24 4.81
C ILE A 414 3.82 0.78 4.35
N LYS A 415 3.83 -0.17 5.29
CA LYS A 415 3.98 -1.60 5.01
C LYS A 415 2.85 -2.43 5.62
N THR A 416 2.40 -3.44 4.88
CA THR A 416 1.61 -4.54 5.45
C THR A 416 2.27 -5.86 5.09
N GLU A 417 2.38 -6.78 6.04
CA GLU A 417 3.04 -8.06 5.80
C GLU A 417 2.41 -9.28 6.50
N SER A 418 2.51 -10.45 5.84
CA SER A 418 2.28 -11.79 6.43
C SER A 418 0.90 -11.96 7.08
N TYR A 419 -0.15 -12.22 6.29
CA TYR A 419 -1.50 -12.51 6.80
C TYR A 419 -2.19 -11.32 7.49
N VAL A 420 -1.89 -10.10 7.04
CA VAL A 420 -2.63 -8.89 7.40
C VAL A 420 -3.68 -8.58 6.34
N ASP A 421 -4.85 -8.12 6.78
CA ASP A 421 -5.89 -7.53 5.95
C ASP A 421 -6.10 -6.06 6.30
N ALA A 422 -5.78 -5.18 5.35
CA ALA A 422 -5.63 -3.76 5.64
C ALA A 422 -6.22 -2.80 4.59
N ILE A 423 -6.57 -1.60 5.05
CA ILE A 423 -6.93 -0.45 4.23
C ILE A 423 -5.88 0.65 4.43
N ILE A 424 -5.29 1.12 3.34
CA ILE A 424 -4.33 2.24 3.28
C ILE A 424 -4.98 3.36 2.47
N GLU A 425 -5.58 4.34 3.16
CA GLU A 425 -6.48 5.32 2.55
C GLU A 425 -6.06 6.77 2.81
N GLY A 426 -6.00 7.61 1.77
CA GLY A 426 -5.88 9.06 1.95
C GLY A 426 -4.52 9.55 2.47
N ASN A 427 -3.49 8.72 2.46
CA ASN A 427 -2.18 9.06 3.02
C ASN A 427 -1.32 9.85 2.03
N VAL A 428 -0.37 10.64 2.56
CA VAL A 428 0.67 11.33 1.80
C VAL A 428 2.00 10.68 2.12
N VAL A 429 2.63 10.02 1.14
CA VAL A 429 3.86 9.24 1.35
C VAL A 429 4.97 9.77 0.45
N LEU A 430 5.99 10.33 1.09
CA LEU A 430 7.02 11.13 0.45
C LEU A 430 8.43 10.63 0.79
N ASN A 431 9.38 10.81 -0.13
CA ASN A 431 10.81 10.59 0.13
C ASN A 431 11.11 9.22 0.79
N CYS A 432 10.55 8.15 0.23
CA CYS A 432 10.81 6.78 0.67
C CYS A 432 11.37 5.94 -0.48
N TYR A 433 12.19 4.92 -0.19
CA TYR A 433 12.66 4.00 -1.24
C TYR A 433 11.51 3.13 -1.76
N LEU A 434 10.64 2.66 -0.86
CA LEU A 434 9.38 1.97 -1.15
C LEU A 434 8.22 2.66 -0.42
N PRO A 435 7.50 3.59 -1.06
CA PRO A 435 6.46 4.37 -0.39
C PRO A 435 5.35 3.52 0.24
N ILE A 436 4.62 2.72 -0.54
CA ILE A 436 3.58 1.83 0.00
C ILE A 436 3.89 0.41 -0.46
N PHE A 437 4.02 -0.53 0.47
CA PHE A 437 4.43 -1.90 0.17
C PHE A 437 3.59 -2.95 0.88
N ALA A 438 2.76 -3.66 0.12
CA ALA A 438 1.89 -4.72 0.62
C ALA A 438 2.45 -6.11 0.23
N SER A 439 3.02 -6.84 1.19
CA SER A 439 3.71 -8.11 0.98
C SER A 439 3.00 -9.27 1.67
N GLY A 440 2.40 -10.19 0.93
CA GLY A 440 1.74 -11.31 1.58
C GLY A 440 0.48 -10.90 2.37
N THR A 441 -0.27 -9.91 1.85
CA THR A 441 -1.47 -9.35 2.52
C THR A 441 -2.66 -9.17 1.57
N ARG A 442 -3.87 -9.15 2.12
CA ARG A 442 -5.03 -8.60 1.43
C ARG A 442 -5.05 -7.09 1.72
N CYS A 443 -5.11 -6.26 0.69
CA CYS A 443 -5.01 -4.82 0.91
C CYS A 443 -5.79 -3.99 -0.10
N THR A 444 -6.45 -2.93 0.39
CA THR A 444 -6.92 -1.82 -0.44
C THR A 444 -6.01 -0.62 -0.22
N ILE A 445 -5.42 -0.11 -1.30
CA ILE A 445 -4.58 1.08 -1.33
C ILE A 445 -5.35 2.15 -2.11
N SER A 446 -5.99 3.08 -1.39
CA SER A 446 -6.92 4.04 -1.97
C SER A 446 -6.57 5.51 -1.70
N SER A 447 -6.78 6.38 -2.69
CA SER A 447 -6.77 7.85 -2.49
C SER A 447 -5.46 8.42 -1.91
N ASN A 448 -4.32 7.74 -2.08
CA ASN A 448 -3.04 8.21 -1.54
C ASN A 448 -2.31 9.13 -2.53
N TRP A 449 -1.50 10.06 -2.01
CA TRP A 449 -0.54 10.87 -2.77
C TRP A 449 0.86 10.34 -2.55
N VAL A 450 1.56 9.95 -3.63
CA VAL A 450 2.85 9.27 -3.53
C VAL A 450 3.92 9.90 -4.42
N ASP A 451 5.05 10.27 -3.83
CA ASP A 451 6.24 10.78 -4.54
C ASP A 451 7.54 10.35 -3.82
N MET A 452 8.43 9.66 -4.52
CA MET A 452 9.74 9.26 -3.97
C MET A 452 10.70 10.46 -3.82
N LEU A 453 10.42 11.62 -4.41
CA LEU A 453 11.25 12.82 -4.35
C LEU A 453 12.74 12.48 -4.64
N GLN A 454 13.66 12.93 -3.78
CA GLN A 454 15.09 12.65 -3.89
C GLN A 454 15.43 11.16 -3.88
N CYS A 455 14.69 10.31 -3.15
CA CYS A 455 14.92 8.88 -3.18
C CYS A 455 14.78 8.32 -4.58
N SER A 456 13.95 8.91 -5.46
CA SER A 456 13.78 8.38 -6.82
C SER A 456 15.09 8.34 -7.61
N ASN A 457 16.09 9.17 -7.27
CA ASN A 457 17.36 9.24 -7.98
C ASN A 457 18.51 8.56 -7.22
N ILE A 458 18.23 7.94 -6.08
CA ILE A 458 19.21 7.28 -5.22
C ILE A 458 18.86 5.79 -5.17
N LYS A 459 19.82 4.94 -5.50
CA LYS A 459 19.67 3.48 -5.39
C LYS A 459 19.47 3.08 -3.92
N CYS A 460 18.53 2.19 -3.63
CA CYS A 460 18.32 1.73 -2.26
C CYS A 460 19.54 0.89 -1.82
N PRO A 461 20.13 1.16 -0.64
CA PRO A 461 21.27 0.37 -0.16
C PRO A 461 20.96 -1.12 0.05
N GLN A 462 19.73 -1.47 0.42
CA GLN A 462 19.31 -2.87 0.57
C GLN A 462 18.95 -3.46 -0.80
N GLY A 463 19.74 -4.43 -1.27
CA GLY A 463 19.65 -4.95 -2.64
C GLY A 463 18.32 -5.65 -2.94
N GLY A 464 17.80 -6.39 -1.97
CA GLY A 464 16.46 -6.99 -2.07
C GLY A 464 15.37 -5.93 -2.26
N LEU A 465 15.39 -4.86 -1.46
CA LEU A 465 14.42 -3.78 -1.56
C LEU A 465 14.52 -3.02 -2.90
N GLU A 466 15.75 -2.77 -3.39
CA GLU A 466 15.97 -2.19 -4.72
C GLU A 466 15.38 -3.07 -5.84
N PHE A 467 15.47 -4.40 -5.72
CA PHE A 467 14.93 -5.33 -6.71
C PHE A 467 13.40 -5.28 -6.81
N LYS A 468 12.69 -5.07 -5.70
CA LYS A 468 11.21 -4.96 -5.66
C LYS A 468 10.71 -3.51 -5.70
N ARG A 469 11.57 -2.56 -6.07
CA ARG A 469 11.28 -1.14 -5.96
C ARG A 469 10.16 -0.68 -6.89
N SER A 470 9.14 -0.05 -6.29
CA SER A 470 7.99 0.57 -6.95
C SER A 470 7.32 1.57 -6.01
N TYR A 471 6.45 2.44 -6.54
CA TYR A 471 5.73 3.43 -5.74
C TYR A 471 4.59 2.77 -4.92
N LEU A 472 3.86 1.86 -5.56
CA LEU A 472 2.77 1.08 -4.99
C LEU A 472 3.12 -0.41 -5.16
N GLY A 473 3.48 -1.05 -4.06
CA GLY A 473 3.92 -2.44 -4.05
C GLY A 473 2.83 -3.39 -4.53
N GLY A 474 3.12 -4.11 -5.63
CA GLY A 474 2.28 -5.18 -6.16
C GLY A 474 3.05 -6.49 -6.34
N ALA A 475 4.13 -6.68 -5.56
CA ALA A 475 4.89 -7.93 -5.48
C ALA A 475 4.95 -8.42 -4.04
N THR A 476 5.16 -9.72 -3.85
CA THR A 476 5.22 -10.36 -2.52
C THR A 476 6.60 -10.90 -2.22
N TRP A 477 7.00 -10.89 -0.94
CA TRP A 477 8.12 -11.67 -0.42
C TRP A 477 7.69 -13.04 0.12
N ALA A 478 6.39 -13.21 0.42
CA ALA A 478 5.85 -14.45 0.99
C ALA A 478 5.96 -15.65 0.02
N LYS A 479 6.15 -16.85 0.60
CA LYS A 479 6.29 -18.12 -0.11
C LYS A 479 5.03 -18.49 -0.90
N ASN A 480 5.23 -19.35 -1.89
CA ASN A 480 4.42 -19.54 -3.11
C ASN A 480 2.93 -19.94 -3.00
N ASN A 481 2.35 -20.11 -1.81
CA ASN A 481 1.11 -20.89 -1.64
C ASN A 481 -0.15 -20.10 -1.24
N ASP A 482 -0.09 -18.79 -1.04
CA ASP A 482 -1.27 -18.05 -0.59
C ASP A 482 -2.15 -17.58 -1.76
N THR A 483 -3.10 -18.42 -2.15
CA THR A 483 -4.06 -18.20 -3.24
C THR A 483 -5.15 -17.16 -2.92
N ASN A 484 -5.19 -16.57 -1.71
CA ASN A 484 -6.28 -15.72 -1.22
C ASN A 484 -5.89 -14.26 -0.86
N MET A 485 -4.86 -13.69 -1.49
CA MET A 485 -4.40 -12.33 -1.14
C MET A 485 -4.45 -11.36 -2.33
N SER A 486 -5.63 -10.80 -2.59
CA SER A 486 -5.84 -9.77 -3.60
C SER A 486 -5.36 -8.40 -3.13
N ILE A 487 -4.98 -7.55 -4.09
CA ILE A 487 -4.67 -6.14 -3.84
C ILE A 487 -5.53 -5.29 -4.76
N LEU A 488 -6.22 -4.31 -4.19
CA LEU A 488 -6.94 -3.27 -4.92
C LEU A 488 -6.18 -1.95 -4.78
N ILE A 489 -5.76 -1.36 -5.91
CA ILE A 489 -5.11 -0.05 -5.97
C ILE A 489 -6.07 0.91 -6.68
N GLU A 490 -6.62 1.89 -5.97
CA GLU A 490 -7.59 2.82 -6.58
C GLU A 490 -7.47 4.29 -6.19
N LYS A 491 -7.79 5.21 -7.11
CA LYS A 491 -7.90 6.65 -6.82
C LYS A 491 -6.62 7.32 -6.30
N ASN A 492 -5.46 6.67 -6.43
CA ASN A 492 -4.18 7.22 -5.99
C ASN A 492 -3.64 8.21 -7.02
N TYR A 493 -2.89 9.19 -6.53
CA TYR A 493 -2.01 10.04 -7.33
C TYR A 493 -0.56 9.59 -7.12
N VAL A 494 0.14 9.23 -8.21
CA VAL A 494 1.56 8.85 -8.15
C VAL A 494 2.37 9.66 -9.15
N LYS A 495 3.47 10.24 -8.70
CA LYS A 495 4.49 10.85 -9.57
C LYS A 495 5.72 9.95 -9.69
N SER A 496 5.87 9.27 -10.81
CA SER A 496 6.99 8.39 -11.13
C SER A 496 8.10 9.12 -11.89
N VAL A 497 9.34 9.07 -11.37
CA VAL A 497 10.53 9.70 -11.98
C VAL A 497 11.54 8.68 -12.53
N GLN A 498 11.74 7.55 -11.86
CA GLN A 498 12.72 6.53 -12.28
C GLN A 498 12.20 5.07 -12.18
N TYR A 499 11.33 4.80 -11.21
CA TYR A 499 10.87 3.45 -10.88
C TYR A 499 9.43 3.19 -11.35
N PRO A 500 9.03 1.93 -11.56
CA PRO A 500 7.65 1.63 -11.96
C PRO A 500 6.64 2.08 -10.89
N ILE A 501 5.48 2.55 -11.36
CA ILE A 501 4.37 2.92 -10.47
C ILE A 501 3.99 1.73 -9.58
N PHE A 502 3.84 0.54 -10.17
CA PHE A 502 3.59 -0.69 -9.43
C PHE A 502 4.27 -1.89 -10.09
N LEU A 503 4.45 -2.95 -9.31
CA LEU A 503 4.86 -4.27 -9.82
C LEU A 503 3.64 -5.14 -10.08
N SER A 504 3.68 -5.92 -11.16
CA SER A 504 2.54 -6.73 -11.64
C SER A 504 2.50 -8.16 -11.10
N ASN A 505 3.49 -8.56 -10.30
CA ASN A 505 3.69 -9.95 -9.84
C ASN A 505 2.78 -10.33 -8.66
N ARG A 506 1.45 -10.23 -8.86
CA ARG A 506 0.44 -10.57 -7.86
C ARG A 506 -0.83 -11.13 -8.52
N ASN A 507 -1.34 -12.23 -7.95
CA ASN A 507 -2.64 -12.77 -8.34
C ASN A 507 -3.76 -11.80 -7.93
N ASN A 508 -4.77 -11.66 -8.81
CA ASN A 508 -5.96 -10.85 -8.55
C ASN A 508 -5.63 -9.39 -8.19
N LEU A 509 -4.60 -8.82 -8.82
CA LEU A 509 -4.24 -7.41 -8.69
C LEU A 509 -5.19 -6.56 -9.54
N VAL A 510 -5.93 -5.67 -8.91
CA VAL A 510 -6.83 -4.73 -9.59
C VAL A 510 -6.30 -3.32 -9.38
N VAL A 511 -5.99 -2.62 -10.47
CA VAL A 511 -5.52 -1.24 -10.48
C VAL A 511 -6.57 -0.40 -11.21
N LYS A 512 -7.29 0.48 -10.52
CA LYS A 512 -8.40 1.21 -11.14
C LYS A 512 -8.53 2.68 -10.74
N ASN A 513 -9.01 3.52 -11.65
CA ASN A 513 -9.34 4.92 -11.35
C ASN A 513 -8.19 5.73 -10.72
N ASN A 514 -6.93 5.37 -11.01
CA ASN A 514 -5.77 6.11 -10.50
C ASN A 514 -5.31 7.19 -11.50
N TYR A 515 -4.60 8.19 -10.99
CA TYR A 515 -3.88 9.17 -11.79
C TYR A 515 -2.39 8.99 -11.62
N PHE A 516 -1.69 8.74 -12.72
CA PHE A 516 -0.27 8.47 -12.73
C PHE A 516 0.45 9.45 -13.63
N LEU A 517 1.39 10.21 -13.06
CA LEU A 517 2.27 11.11 -13.78
C LEU A 517 3.65 10.46 -13.90
N ILE A 518 4.12 10.23 -15.12
CA ILE A 518 5.40 9.61 -15.44
C ILE A 518 6.28 10.68 -16.07
N THR A 519 7.47 10.87 -15.50
CA THR A 519 8.47 11.84 -15.98
C THR A 519 9.85 11.21 -15.98
N ASN A 520 10.84 11.86 -16.59
CA ASN A 520 12.20 11.35 -16.75
C ASN A 520 12.24 9.88 -17.20
N LYS A 521 12.76 8.96 -16.39
CA LYS A 521 12.92 7.54 -16.73
C LYS A 521 11.88 6.64 -16.04
N GLY A 522 10.81 7.21 -15.49
CA GLY A 522 9.74 6.47 -14.81
C GLY A 522 9.10 5.42 -15.72
N LYS A 523 8.49 4.38 -15.14
CA LYS A 523 7.82 3.30 -15.91
C LYS A 523 6.35 3.21 -15.51
N LEU A 524 5.50 2.78 -16.44
CA LEU A 524 4.08 2.56 -16.18
C LEU A 524 3.88 1.43 -15.15
N PHE A 525 4.60 0.33 -15.36
CA PHE A 525 4.55 -0.88 -14.54
C PHE A 525 5.75 -1.77 -14.91
N ASP A 526 6.03 -2.76 -14.07
CA ASP A 526 7.08 -3.74 -14.33
C ASP A 526 6.73 -5.14 -13.80
N SER A 527 7.43 -6.16 -14.31
CA SER A 527 7.43 -7.53 -13.77
C SER A 527 8.86 -7.89 -13.35
N ARG A 528 9.07 -8.25 -12.10
CA ARG A 528 10.39 -8.62 -11.54
C ARG A 528 10.51 -10.09 -11.18
N ASP A 529 9.40 -10.78 -10.99
CA ASP A 529 9.35 -12.21 -10.68
C ASP A 529 9.02 -13.04 -11.91
N ASN A 530 9.52 -14.29 -12.00
CA ASN A 530 9.28 -15.20 -13.12
C ASN A 530 8.05 -16.11 -12.92
N LYS A 531 7.36 -15.99 -11.78
CA LYS A 531 6.12 -16.71 -11.51
C LYS A 531 4.96 -16.19 -12.35
N ILE A 532 4.28 -17.11 -13.05
CA ILE A 532 3.04 -16.80 -13.75
C ILE A 532 1.92 -16.49 -12.75
N VAL A 533 1.31 -15.32 -12.87
CA VAL A 533 0.17 -14.85 -12.07
C VAL A 533 -1.02 -14.51 -12.96
N THR A 534 -2.23 -14.52 -12.40
CA THR A 534 -3.48 -14.28 -13.14
C THR A 534 -4.34 -13.18 -12.52
N GLY A 535 -5.27 -12.65 -13.30
CA GLY A 535 -6.29 -11.72 -12.80
C GLY A 535 -5.84 -10.26 -12.68
N LEU A 536 -4.76 -9.87 -13.37
CA LEU A 536 -4.35 -8.46 -13.46
C LEU A 536 -5.39 -7.67 -14.28
N SER A 537 -6.01 -6.67 -13.65
CA SER A 537 -6.97 -5.78 -14.30
C SER A 537 -6.58 -4.32 -14.10
N LEU A 538 -6.38 -3.60 -15.21
CA LEU A 538 -6.16 -2.16 -15.27
C LEU A 538 -7.42 -1.49 -15.81
N ILE A 539 -8.13 -0.74 -14.97
CA ILE A 539 -9.47 -0.25 -15.25
C ILE A 539 -9.54 1.28 -15.05
N GLU A 540 -9.89 2.04 -16.08
CA GLU A 540 -10.19 3.48 -15.94
C GLU A 540 -9.05 4.32 -15.32
N ASN A 541 -7.80 3.89 -15.46
CA ASN A 541 -6.66 4.67 -14.98
C ASN A 541 -6.27 5.73 -16.01
N THR A 542 -5.71 6.84 -15.53
CA THR A 542 -5.10 7.88 -16.37
C THR A 542 -3.58 7.85 -16.20
N PHE A 543 -2.87 7.50 -17.27
CA PHE A 543 -1.42 7.53 -17.36
C PHE A 543 -1.00 8.76 -18.18
N ILE A 544 -0.29 9.69 -17.57
CA ILE A 544 0.26 10.88 -18.24
C ILE A 544 1.78 10.77 -18.28
N ILE A 545 2.33 10.68 -19.48
CA ILE A 545 3.76 10.81 -19.73
C ILE A 545 4.05 12.28 -20.02
N ASP A 546 4.81 12.89 -19.12
CA ASP A 546 5.18 14.29 -19.13
C ASP A 546 6.21 14.62 -20.22
N SER A 547 6.32 15.89 -20.60
CA SER A 547 7.24 16.35 -21.65
C SER A 547 8.72 16.08 -21.33
N LEU A 548 9.09 15.97 -20.06
CA LEU A 548 10.46 15.67 -19.59
C LEU A 548 10.84 14.18 -19.68
N TYR A 549 9.94 13.30 -20.12
CA TYR A 549 10.19 11.86 -20.22
C TYR A 549 11.34 11.54 -21.19
N GLN A 550 12.24 10.62 -20.82
CA GLN A 550 13.48 10.28 -21.52
C GLN A 550 13.48 8.89 -22.19
N SER A 551 12.30 8.30 -22.40
CA SER A 551 12.12 6.90 -22.87
C SER A 551 12.52 5.85 -21.82
N SER A 552 11.57 4.99 -21.48
CA SER A 552 11.75 3.78 -20.69
C SER A 552 10.80 2.69 -21.18
N ASP A 553 11.16 1.44 -20.89
CA ASP A 553 10.39 0.26 -21.29
C ASP A 553 9.59 -0.26 -20.07
N SER A 554 8.28 -0.39 -20.25
CA SER A 554 7.36 -0.96 -19.25
C SER A 554 7.01 -2.40 -19.62
N HIS A 555 6.95 -3.30 -18.64
CA HIS A 555 6.83 -4.74 -18.88
C HIS A 555 5.71 -5.37 -18.06
N ILE A 556 4.90 -6.20 -18.69
CA ILE A 556 4.03 -7.19 -18.04
C ILE A 556 4.35 -8.54 -18.68
N THR A 557 5.27 -9.28 -18.07
CA THR A 557 5.92 -10.44 -18.70
C THR A 557 5.33 -11.77 -18.23
N TYR A 558 4.95 -11.86 -16.95
CA TYR A 558 4.58 -13.13 -16.30
C TYR A 558 3.12 -13.12 -15.83
N ASN A 559 2.24 -12.44 -16.59
CA ASN A 559 0.82 -12.37 -16.28
C ASN A 559 0.01 -13.03 -17.39
N ASN A 560 -1.02 -13.79 -17.00
CA ASN A 560 -2.00 -14.34 -17.92
C ASN A 560 -3.40 -13.76 -17.64
N ASN A 561 -4.26 -13.72 -18.66
CA ASN A 561 -5.60 -13.14 -18.63
C ASN A 561 -5.60 -11.69 -18.15
N VAL A 562 -4.76 -10.85 -18.77
CA VAL A 562 -4.62 -9.43 -18.42
C VAL A 562 -5.69 -8.61 -19.14
N ARG A 563 -6.32 -7.70 -18.40
CA ARG A 563 -7.34 -6.79 -18.94
C ARG A 563 -6.94 -5.33 -18.78
N PHE A 564 -6.97 -4.59 -19.88
CA PHE A 564 -6.92 -3.14 -19.95
C PHE A 564 -8.28 -2.64 -20.41
N PHE A 565 -9.00 -1.93 -19.55
CA PHE A 565 -10.36 -1.47 -19.84
C PHE A 565 -10.54 0.01 -19.49
N GLY A 566 -10.96 0.85 -20.43
CA GLY A 566 -11.32 2.24 -20.11
C GLY A 566 -10.13 3.15 -19.74
N ASN A 567 -8.88 2.73 -19.91
CA ASN A 567 -7.73 3.53 -19.49
C ASN A 567 -7.43 4.65 -20.48
N ASN A 568 -6.92 5.78 -19.97
CA ASN A 568 -6.42 6.90 -20.75
C ASN A 568 -4.89 6.91 -20.71
N PHE A 569 -4.24 6.76 -21.85
CA PHE A 569 -2.79 6.83 -22.02
C PHE A 569 -2.45 8.11 -22.79
N ILE A 570 -1.83 9.09 -22.13
CA ILE A 570 -1.53 10.41 -22.70
C ILE A 570 -0.02 10.61 -22.71
N ASN A 571 0.60 10.57 -23.89
CA ASN A 571 2.02 10.87 -24.07
C ASN A 571 2.21 12.30 -24.61
N LYS A 572 2.63 13.21 -23.72
CA LYS A 572 2.96 14.60 -24.06
C LYS A 572 4.43 14.78 -24.46
N SER A 573 5.25 13.74 -24.33
CA SER A 573 6.66 13.79 -24.71
C SER A 573 6.85 13.52 -26.20
N SER A 574 7.99 13.98 -26.74
CA SER A 574 8.45 13.56 -28.07
C SER A 574 9.07 12.16 -28.08
N ASN A 575 9.24 11.56 -26.90
CA ASN A 575 9.91 10.28 -26.73
C ASN A 575 8.90 9.13 -26.72
N LEU A 576 9.33 8.00 -27.26
CA LEU A 576 8.51 6.80 -27.33
C LEU A 576 8.37 6.15 -25.94
N CYS A 577 7.14 5.78 -25.57
CA CYS A 577 6.90 4.83 -24.48
C CYS A 577 6.61 3.44 -25.06
N ARG A 578 7.41 2.44 -24.68
CA ARG A 578 7.23 1.04 -25.10
C ARG A 578 6.64 0.22 -23.99
N VAL A 579 5.65 -0.60 -24.35
CA VAL A 579 4.97 -1.55 -23.47
C VAL A 579 5.17 -2.95 -24.00
N PHE A 580 5.91 -3.77 -23.25
CA PHE A 580 6.15 -5.17 -23.56
C PHE A 580 5.15 -6.07 -22.81
N LEU A 581 4.50 -6.95 -23.55
CA LEU A 581 3.44 -7.83 -23.05
C LEU A 581 3.80 -9.29 -23.31
N GLY A 582 3.86 -10.04 -22.21
CA GLY A 582 4.04 -11.47 -22.16
C GLY A 582 5.40 -11.98 -22.62
N ASN A 583 5.66 -13.22 -22.23
CA ASN A 583 6.83 -14.01 -22.62
C ASN A 583 6.47 -15.34 -23.28
N SER A 584 5.18 -15.67 -23.38
CA SER A 584 4.70 -16.89 -24.00
C SER A 584 3.51 -16.60 -24.92
N ARG A 585 3.42 -17.34 -26.02
CA ARG A 585 2.33 -17.27 -27.00
C ARG A 585 0.98 -17.73 -26.43
N GLU A 586 0.97 -18.38 -25.27
CA GLU A 586 -0.24 -18.90 -24.61
C GLU A 586 -0.92 -17.87 -23.70
N GLN A 587 -0.22 -16.80 -23.32
CA GLN A 587 -0.80 -15.76 -22.48
C GLN A 587 -1.83 -14.93 -23.26
N TYR A 588 -2.83 -14.42 -22.55
CA TYR A 588 -3.90 -13.62 -23.12
C TYR A 588 -3.91 -12.19 -22.57
N PHE A 589 -3.90 -11.21 -23.47
CA PHE A 589 -4.00 -9.78 -23.17
C PHE A 589 -5.19 -9.17 -23.92
N SER A 590 -6.03 -8.42 -23.20
CA SER A 590 -7.17 -7.71 -23.76
C SER A 590 -7.11 -6.21 -23.51
N PHE A 591 -7.30 -5.43 -24.56
CA PHE A 591 -7.45 -3.98 -24.55
C PHE A 591 -8.83 -3.65 -25.08
N HIS A 592 -9.68 -3.12 -24.21
CA HIS A 592 -11.04 -2.74 -24.57
C HIS A 592 -11.38 -1.32 -24.14
N ASN A 593 -11.90 -0.50 -25.04
CA ASN A 593 -12.35 0.86 -24.74
C ASN A 593 -11.27 1.76 -24.08
N ASN A 594 -10.00 1.61 -24.46
CA ASN A 594 -8.93 2.50 -23.98
C ASN A 594 -8.73 3.68 -24.94
N ASN A 595 -8.27 4.81 -24.42
CA ASN A 595 -7.83 5.96 -25.20
C ASN A 595 -6.30 6.06 -25.19
N PHE A 596 -5.70 6.18 -26.37
CA PHE A 596 -4.28 6.46 -26.54
C PHE A 596 -4.13 7.80 -27.26
N ASN A 597 -3.54 8.78 -26.59
CA ASN A 597 -3.25 10.10 -27.15
C ASN A 597 -1.74 10.34 -27.10
N GLY A 598 -1.14 10.59 -28.25
CA GLY A 598 0.32 10.61 -28.41
C GLY A 598 0.89 9.21 -28.68
N PHE A 599 2.19 9.15 -28.99
CA PHE A 599 2.75 7.93 -29.55
C PHE A 599 3.20 6.93 -28.47
N PHE A 600 2.59 5.74 -28.49
CA PHE A 600 2.96 4.54 -27.73
C PHE A 600 3.29 3.40 -28.69
N GLN A 601 4.16 2.48 -28.26
CA GLN A 601 4.40 1.23 -28.97
C GLN A 601 4.11 0.05 -28.06
N ILE A 602 3.21 -0.83 -28.50
CA ILE A 602 2.85 -2.08 -27.84
C ILE A 602 3.59 -3.22 -28.53
N VAL A 603 4.34 -4.00 -27.78
CA VAL A 603 5.07 -5.18 -28.27
C VAL A 603 4.55 -6.39 -27.50
N SER A 604 3.85 -7.31 -28.17
CA SER A 604 3.25 -8.50 -27.53
C SER A 604 3.89 -9.77 -28.04
N ASN A 605 4.24 -10.71 -27.15
CA ASN A 605 4.61 -12.09 -27.51
C ASN A 605 3.47 -13.09 -27.25
N SER A 606 2.24 -12.58 -27.12
CA SER A 606 1.10 -13.29 -26.53
C SER A 606 -0.18 -12.99 -27.30
N TYR A 607 -1.19 -13.84 -27.15
CA TYR A 607 -2.49 -13.62 -27.78
C TYR A 607 -3.02 -12.24 -27.39
N LEU A 608 -3.42 -11.45 -28.39
CA LEU A 608 -3.83 -10.07 -28.19
C LEU A 608 -5.24 -9.84 -28.74
N HIS A 609 -6.13 -9.38 -27.87
CA HIS A 609 -7.44 -8.87 -28.24
C HIS A 609 -7.47 -7.35 -28.05
N PHE A 610 -7.70 -6.59 -29.12
CA PHE A 610 -7.61 -5.14 -29.15
C PHE A 610 -8.88 -4.58 -29.78
N GLU A 611 -9.82 -4.14 -28.94
CA GLU A 611 -11.19 -3.87 -29.34
C GLU A 611 -11.73 -2.50 -28.87
N GLU A 612 -12.42 -1.77 -29.75
CA GLU A 612 -13.12 -0.52 -29.39
C GLU A 612 -12.22 0.56 -28.76
N ASN A 613 -10.92 0.56 -29.07
CA ASN A 613 -10.00 1.58 -28.58
C ASN A 613 -9.99 2.81 -29.51
N ASP A 614 -9.73 3.99 -28.92
CA ASP A 614 -9.51 5.24 -29.64
C ASP A 614 -8.02 5.61 -29.59
N ILE A 615 -7.41 5.82 -30.75
CA ILE A 615 -5.97 6.06 -30.90
C ILE A 615 -5.77 7.34 -31.70
N VAL A 616 -5.11 8.33 -31.09
CA VAL A 616 -4.76 9.61 -31.71
C VAL A 616 -3.25 9.78 -31.68
N ILE A 617 -2.61 9.76 -32.84
CA ILE A 617 -1.15 9.86 -32.97
C ILE A 617 -0.82 10.91 -34.03
N SER A 618 -0.07 11.95 -33.64
CA SER A 618 0.33 13.02 -34.57
C SER A 618 1.31 12.54 -35.65
N GLN A 619 2.26 11.67 -35.28
CA GLN A 619 3.25 11.12 -36.20
C GLN A 619 3.57 9.66 -35.85
N VAL A 620 3.41 8.77 -36.82
CA VAL A 620 3.74 7.34 -36.72
C VAL A 620 5.08 7.11 -37.44
N ASN A 621 6.16 7.05 -36.66
CA ASN A 621 7.52 6.80 -37.15
C ASN A 621 8.06 5.42 -36.76
N LYS A 622 7.29 4.66 -35.98
CA LYS A 622 7.48 3.22 -35.69
C LYS A 622 6.10 2.55 -35.64
N PRO A 623 6.03 1.22 -35.70
CA PRO A 623 4.75 0.53 -35.54
C PRO A 623 4.14 0.82 -34.17
N PHE A 624 2.84 1.12 -34.16
CA PHE A 624 2.06 1.26 -32.92
C PHE A 624 1.95 -0.09 -32.21
N LEU A 625 1.76 -1.16 -32.98
CA LEU A 625 1.61 -2.51 -32.46
C LEU A 625 2.55 -3.47 -33.18
N ILE A 626 3.30 -4.26 -32.42
CA ILE A 626 4.14 -5.35 -32.90
C ILE A 626 3.72 -6.63 -32.16
N THR A 627 3.34 -7.69 -32.88
CA THR A 627 2.87 -8.93 -32.25
C THR A 627 3.65 -10.15 -32.72
N LYS A 628 4.15 -10.96 -31.79
CA LYS A 628 4.69 -12.31 -32.00
C LYS A 628 3.82 -13.32 -31.27
N SER A 629 2.60 -13.52 -31.74
CA SER A 629 1.54 -14.20 -30.99
C SER A 629 0.96 -15.41 -31.72
N SER A 630 0.29 -16.29 -30.96
CA SER A 630 -0.52 -17.38 -31.51
C SER A 630 -1.77 -16.86 -32.26
N GLY A 631 -2.29 -15.69 -31.87
CA GLY A 631 -3.37 -15.00 -32.57
C GLY A 631 -3.49 -13.52 -32.22
N VAL A 632 -4.14 -12.75 -33.11
CA VAL A 632 -4.43 -11.32 -32.94
C VAL A 632 -5.86 -11.00 -33.37
N GLU A 633 -6.60 -10.33 -32.52
CA GLU A 633 -7.90 -9.75 -32.84
C GLU A 633 -7.84 -8.22 -32.70
N PHE A 634 -7.99 -7.49 -33.81
CA PHE A 634 -7.96 -6.03 -33.88
C PHE A 634 -9.30 -5.52 -34.42
N LYS A 635 -10.22 -5.16 -33.53
CA LYS A 635 -11.64 -4.99 -33.87
C LYS A 635 -12.23 -3.64 -33.45
N ARG A 636 -13.03 -3.02 -34.32
CA ARG A 636 -13.85 -1.83 -33.98
C ARG A 636 -13.06 -0.65 -33.38
N ASN A 637 -11.76 -0.55 -33.66
CA ASN A 637 -10.94 0.56 -33.18
C ASN A 637 -11.14 1.80 -34.06
N ILE A 638 -10.98 2.98 -33.46
CA ILE A 638 -10.95 4.27 -34.15
C ILE A 638 -9.54 4.81 -34.07
N LEU A 639 -8.93 5.09 -35.21
CA LEU A 639 -7.55 5.55 -35.31
C LEU A 639 -7.52 6.87 -36.09
N ASN A 640 -6.96 7.91 -35.49
CA ASN A 640 -6.75 9.22 -36.10
C ASN A 640 -5.25 9.52 -36.11
N LEU A 641 -4.65 9.38 -37.29
CA LEU A 641 -3.22 9.49 -37.51
C LEU A 641 -2.93 10.80 -38.26
N GLY A 642 -1.98 11.59 -37.78
CA GLY A 642 -1.47 12.76 -38.49
C GLY A 642 -0.66 12.32 -39.71
N MET A 643 0.63 12.04 -39.51
CA MET A 643 1.52 11.56 -40.57
C MET A 643 1.93 10.09 -40.35
N LEU A 644 1.89 9.28 -41.41
CA LEU A 644 2.40 7.90 -41.44
C LEU A 644 3.72 7.83 -42.25
N SER A 645 4.84 7.54 -41.58
CA SER A 645 6.20 7.69 -42.13
C SER A 645 6.87 6.37 -42.54
N ASN A 646 6.53 5.81 -43.72
CA ASN A 646 7.11 4.57 -44.29
C ASN A 646 7.36 3.41 -43.30
N VAL A 647 6.45 3.24 -42.34
CA VAL A 647 6.46 2.16 -41.35
C VAL A 647 5.07 1.54 -41.28
N PRO A 648 4.95 0.23 -41.00
CA PRO A 648 3.64 -0.34 -40.77
C PRO A 648 3.00 0.27 -39.53
N LEU A 649 1.69 0.48 -39.57
CA LEU A 649 0.92 0.83 -38.38
C LEU A 649 0.91 -0.34 -37.39
N VAL A 650 0.69 -1.55 -37.92
CA VAL A 650 0.69 -2.81 -37.16
C VAL A 650 1.60 -3.82 -37.86
N ASP A 651 2.52 -4.39 -37.09
CA ASP A 651 3.53 -5.35 -37.53
C ASP A 651 3.25 -6.72 -36.90
N LEU A 652 2.90 -7.71 -37.72
CA LEU A 652 2.29 -8.97 -37.32
C LEU A 652 3.20 -10.16 -37.63
N PHE A 653 3.54 -10.92 -36.59
CA PHE A 653 4.16 -12.24 -36.61
C PHE A 653 3.18 -13.21 -35.94
N SER A 654 2.05 -13.46 -36.62
CA SER A 654 1.00 -14.35 -36.14
C SER A 654 0.33 -15.07 -37.30
N ASN A 655 -0.11 -16.29 -37.02
CA ASN A 655 -0.74 -17.18 -37.98
C ASN A 655 -2.27 -17.04 -38.04
N ASP A 656 -2.90 -16.48 -37.01
CA ASP A 656 -4.35 -16.30 -36.90
C ASP A 656 -4.67 -14.84 -36.56
N VAL A 657 -5.14 -14.08 -37.56
CA VAL A 657 -5.34 -12.63 -37.44
C VAL A 657 -6.72 -12.23 -37.92
N LYS A 658 -7.44 -11.47 -37.09
CA LYS A 658 -8.74 -10.87 -37.43
C LYS A 658 -8.71 -9.36 -37.24
N ILE A 659 -8.76 -8.62 -38.34
CA ILE A 659 -8.89 -7.17 -38.40
C ILE A 659 -10.32 -6.87 -38.85
N VAL A 660 -11.18 -6.38 -37.94
CA VAL A 660 -12.63 -6.30 -38.22
C VAL A 660 -13.22 -4.95 -37.83
N LYS A 661 -13.91 -4.27 -38.75
CA LYS A 661 -14.70 -3.05 -38.49
C LYS A 661 -13.90 -1.87 -37.91
N ASN A 662 -12.61 -1.75 -38.23
CA ASN A 662 -11.81 -0.61 -37.78
C ASN A 662 -12.07 0.63 -38.64
N LYS A 663 -11.97 1.83 -38.05
CA LYS A 663 -12.01 3.11 -38.76
C LYS A 663 -10.66 3.79 -38.62
N ILE A 664 -9.95 4.01 -39.73
CA ILE A 664 -8.61 4.60 -39.73
C ILE A 664 -8.62 5.86 -40.60
N THR A 665 -8.28 6.99 -40.00
CA THR A 665 -8.08 8.26 -40.67
C THR A 665 -6.59 8.59 -40.68
N VAL A 666 -6.03 8.90 -41.84
CA VAL A 666 -4.61 9.29 -42.01
C VAL A 666 -4.53 10.63 -42.72
N SER A 667 -3.94 11.63 -42.06
CA SER A 667 -3.90 13.01 -42.58
C SER A 667 -2.81 13.21 -43.64
N SER A 668 -1.75 12.42 -43.61
CA SER A 668 -0.73 12.36 -44.67
C SER A 668 0.08 11.06 -44.61
N VAL A 669 0.60 10.64 -45.77
CA VAL A 669 1.48 9.47 -45.93
C VAL A 669 2.76 9.93 -46.62
N THR A 670 3.94 9.47 -46.17
CA THR A 670 5.22 9.90 -46.76
C THR A 670 5.66 9.09 -47.97
N ASP A 671 5.19 7.84 -48.11
CA ASP A 671 5.53 6.92 -49.20
C ASP A 671 4.28 6.14 -49.63
N ASP A 672 4.03 6.17 -50.94
CA ASP A 672 2.89 5.54 -51.63
C ASP A 672 2.78 4.01 -51.40
N ASN A 673 3.86 3.37 -50.92
CA ASN A 673 3.92 1.93 -50.65
C ASN A 673 3.90 1.56 -49.15
N THR A 674 3.66 2.53 -48.26
CA THR A 674 3.63 2.25 -46.82
C THR A 674 2.50 1.26 -46.49
N PRO A 675 2.77 0.10 -45.84
CA PRO A 675 1.73 -0.83 -45.42
C PRO A 675 1.01 -0.32 -44.16
N LEU A 676 -0.30 -0.55 -44.03
CA LEU A 676 -0.96 -0.44 -42.72
C LEU A 676 -0.70 -1.69 -41.88
N PHE A 677 -0.95 -2.86 -42.46
CA PHE A 677 -0.77 -4.15 -41.82
C PHE A 677 0.34 -4.92 -42.52
N ARG A 678 1.47 -5.11 -41.84
CA ARG A 678 2.56 -5.94 -42.37
C ARG A 678 2.55 -7.30 -41.69
N PHE A 679 2.51 -8.36 -42.46
CA PHE A 679 2.60 -9.74 -41.99
C PHE A 679 3.98 -10.30 -42.35
N ASN A 680 4.81 -10.54 -41.34
CA ASN A 680 6.21 -10.92 -41.53
C ASN A 680 6.47 -12.43 -41.45
N ASP A 681 5.53 -13.22 -40.93
CA ASP A 681 5.71 -14.67 -40.90
C ASP A 681 5.79 -15.24 -42.32
N ASN A 682 6.69 -16.20 -42.52
CA ASN A 682 6.92 -16.80 -43.83
C ASN A 682 5.65 -17.45 -44.40
N ASN A 683 4.79 -18.00 -43.54
CA ASN A 683 3.49 -18.57 -43.89
C ASN A 683 2.45 -18.08 -42.88
N VAL A 684 1.48 -17.30 -43.34
CA VAL A 684 0.36 -16.83 -42.53
C VAL A 684 -0.86 -17.67 -42.87
N TYR A 685 -1.59 -18.22 -41.88
CA TYR A 685 -2.58 -19.27 -42.17
C TYR A 685 -4.04 -18.86 -42.16
N ASN A 686 -4.45 -17.89 -41.34
CA ASN A 686 -5.85 -17.50 -41.24
C ASN A 686 -5.95 -16.00 -41.07
N VAL A 687 -6.24 -15.30 -42.16
CA VAL A 687 -6.31 -13.83 -42.17
C VAL A 687 -7.70 -13.38 -42.54
N THR A 688 -8.32 -12.60 -41.66
CA THR A 688 -9.56 -11.89 -41.96
C THR A 688 -9.33 -10.40 -41.85
N ILE A 689 -9.56 -9.66 -42.93
CA ILE A 689 -9.71 -8.21 -42.94
C ILE A 689 -11.13 -7.89 -43.43
N ASP A 690 -11.99 -7.48 -42.51
CA ASP A 690 -13.42 -7.34 -42.77
C ASP A 690 -13.95 -5.95 -42.35
N ASN A 691 -14.73 -5.32 -43.22
CA ASN A 691 -15.43 -4.06 -42.97
C ASN A 691 -14.55 -2.92 -42.42
N THR A 692 -13.26 -2.90 -42.77
CA THR A 692 -12.35 -1.82 -42.33
C THR A 692 -12.53 -0.60 -43.24
N MET A 693 -12.76 0.56 -42.63
CA MET A 693 -12.97 1.84 -43.31
C MET A 693 -11.73 2.73 -43.18
N LEU A 694 -11.23 3.22 -44.30
CA LEU A 694 -10.04 4.06 -44.38
C LEU A 694 -10.39 5.43 -44.98
N THR A 695 -9.84 6.49 -44.41
CA THR A 695 -9.91 7.85 -44.96
C THR A 695 -8.52 8.44 -44.96
N ILE A 696 -7.93 8.58 -46.14
CA ILE A 696 -6.51 8.90 -46.32
C ILE A 696 -6.39 10.14 -47.19
N ASN A 697 -5.64 11.12 -46.72
CA ASN A 697 -5.23 12.28 -47.52
C ASN A 697 -3.84 11.99 -48.12
N GLY A 698 -3.80 11.46 -49.34
CA GLY A 698 -2.58 11.03 -50.03
C GLY A 698 -2.88 10.32 -51.35
N ALA A 699 -1.84 9.90 -52.09
CA ALA A 699 -2.02 9.33 -53.43
C ALA A 699 -2.25 7.81 -53.40
N LYS A 700 -1.45 7.03 -52.65
CA LYS A 700 -1.56 5.55 -52.56
C LYS A 700 -1.10 5.01 -51.21
N LEU A 701 -1.58 3.81 -50.85
CA LEU A 701 -1.22 3.10 -49.62
C LEU A 701 -1.51 1.59 -49.75
N ASN A 702 -0.64 0.75 -49.16
CA ASN A 702 -0.86 -0.68 -49.06
C ASN A 702 -1.74 -1.00 -47.84
N LEU A 703 -2.88 -1.67 -48.05
CA LEU A 703 -3.71 -2.15 -46.95
C LEU A 703 -2.94 -3.21 -46.15
N ALA A 704 -2.44 -4.23 -46.84
CA ALA A 704 -1.71 -5.32 -46.22
C ALA A 704 -0.59 -5.85 -47.12
N THR A 705 0.49 -6.32 -46.51
CA THR A 705 1.61 -6.98 -47.19
C THR A 705 1.89 -8.34 -46.55
N PHE A 706 2.10 -9.36 -47.37
CA PHE A 706 2.34 -10.75 -46.97
C PHE A 706 3.57 -11.33 -47.67
N ASN A 707 4.26 -12.27 -47.02
CA ASN A 707 5.21 -13.17 -47.68
C ASN A 707 4.45 -14.29 -48.39
N ASN A 708 4.09 -15.36 -47.67
CA ASN A 708 3.07 -16.33 -48.09
C ASN A 708 1.81 -16.20 -47.23
N VAL A 709 0.65 -16.40 -47.86
CA VAL A 709 -0.64 -16.40 -47.16
C VAL A 709 -1.50 -17.57 -47.60
N HIS A 710 -1.98 -18.32 -46.61
CA HIS A 710 -3.02 -19.33 -46.72
C HIS A 710 -4.29 -18.73 -46.12
N TYR A 711 -5.45 -19.02 -46.71
CA TYR A 711 -6.78 -18.55 -46.29
C TYR A 711 -6.86 -17.07 -45.97
N MET A 712 -7.35 -16.32 -46.94
CA MET A 712 -7.51 -14.88 -46.80
C MET A 712 -8.95 -14.48 -47.05
N LYS A 713 -9.56 -13.80 -46.08
CA LYS A 713 -10.87 -13.18 -46.22
C LYS A 713 -10.71 -11.67 -46.23
N LEU A 714 -11.00 -11.07 -47.38
CA LEU A 714 -11.04 -9.61 -47.59
C LEU A 714 -12.47 -9.23 -47.95
N THR A 715 -13.24 -8.73 -47.00
CA THR A 715 -14.67 -8.43 -47.23
C THR A 715 -15.07 -7.03 -46.78
N GLY A 716 -15.84 -6.30 -47.60
CA GLY A 716 -16.47 -5.04 -47.20
C GLY A 716 -15.52 -3.90 -46.84
N ASN A 717 -14.23 -3.97 -47.18
CA ASN A 717 -13.27 -2.92 -46.84
C ASN A 717 -13.39 -1.72 -47.78
N SER A 718 -13.38 -0.51 -47.25
CA SER A 718 -13.63 0.71 -48.03
C SER A 718 -12.58 1.79 -47.79
N SER A 719 -12.24 2.55 -48.82
CA SER A 719 -11.29 3.67 -48.78
C SER A 719 -11.66 4.75 -49.79
N ASN A 720 -11.35 6.01 -49.47
CA ASN A 720 -11.47 7.14 -50.39
C ASN A 720 -10.37 7.17 -51.47
N ILE A 721 -9.30 6.40 -51.29
CA ILE A 721 -8.21 6.21 -52.27
C ILE A 721 -8.09 4.74 -52.67
N ALA A 722 -7.42 4.47 -53.79
CA ALA A 722 -7.08 3.10 -54.19
C ALA A 722 -6.13 2.45 -53.18
N LEU A 723 -6.48 1.23 -52.74
CA LEU A 723 -5.64 0.39 -51.88
C LEU A 723 -5.10 -0.81 -52.65
N GLN A 724 -3.98 -1.34 -52.19
CA GLN A 724 -3.42 -2.58 -52.71
C GLN A 724 -3.14 -3.58 -51.58
N VAL A 725 -3.21 -4.86 -51.92
CA VAL A 725 -2.71 -5.97 -51.09
C VAL A 725 -1.58 -6.62 -51.84
N ASN A 726 -0.40 -6.75 -51.22
CA ASN A 726 0.77 -7.34 -51.88
C ASN A 726 1.11 -8.69 -51.23
N ILE A 727 1.33 -9.69 -52.07
CA ILE A 727 1.87 -10.99 -51.69
C ILE A 727 3.22 -11.12 -52.39
N TYR A 728 4.32 -11.26 -51.64
CA TYR A 728 5.66 -11.23 -52.24
C TYR A 728 6.12 -12.59 -52.78
N ASP A 729 5.62 -13.69 -52.24
CA ASP A 729 6.00 -15.05 -52.64
C ASP A 729 4.81 -15.79 -53.26
N ARG A 730 3.96 -16.45 -52.46
CA ARG A 730 2.80 -17.20 -52.97
C ARG A 730 1.55 -17.12 -52.10
N GLY A 731 0.40 -17.06 -52.74
CA GLY A 731 -0.92 -17.13 -52.13
C GLY A 731 -1.57 -18.49 -52.34
N PHE A 732 -2.08 -19.09 -51.26
CA PHE A 732 -2.79 -20.37 -51.30
C PHE A 732 -4.24 -20.20 -50.83
N GLY A 733 -5.21 -20.54 -51.68
CA GLY A 733 -6.63 -20.36 -51.37
C GLY A 733 -7.17 -21.32 -50.29
N PRO A 734 -8.45 -21.17 -49.90
CA PRO A 734 -9.41 -20.21 -50.43
C PRO A 734 -9.17 -18.76 -50.03
N PHE A 735 -9.28 -17.88 -51.02
CA PHE A 735 -9.36 -16.44 -50.85
C PHE A 735 -10.81 -15.98 -51.08
N TYR A 736 -11.39 -15.35 -50.06
CA TYR A 736 -12.75 -14.81 -50.09
C TYR A 736 -12.68 -13.29 -50.24
N VAL A 737 -12.78 -12.79 -51.47
CA VAL A 737 -12.68 -11.35 -51.79
C VAL A 737 -14.03 -10.84 -52.26
N LYS A 738 -14.70 -10.00 -51.45
CA LYS A 738 -16.05 -9.49 -51.79
C LYS A 738 -16.32 -8.09 -51.26
N GLY A 739 -16.89 -7.22 -52.10
CA GLY A 739 -17.43 -5.94 -51.68
C GLY A 739 -16.38 -4.94 -51.15
N ASN A 740 -15.11 -5.10 -51.55
CA ASN A 740 -14.07 -4.14 -51.23
C ASN A 740 -14.08 -2.99 -52.26
N SER A 741 -13.72 -1.77 -51.83
CA SER A 741 -13.56 -0.63 -52.74
C SER A 741 -12.29 -0.70 -53.60
N PHE A 742 -11.39 -1.65 -53.30
CA PHE A 742 -10.19 -1.95 -54.07
C PHE A 742 -10.33 -3.25 -54.86
N LYS A 743 -9.61 -3.35 -55.99
CA LYS A 743 -9.69 -4.51 -56.89
C LYS A 743 -8.38 -5.29 -57.04
N THR A 744 -7.26 -4.78 -56.54
CA THR A 744 -5.94 -5.31 -56.89
C THR A 744 -5.30 -6.06 -55.72
N ILE A 745 -5.01 -7.34 -55.94
CA ILE A 745 -4.07 -8.15 -55.15
C ILE A 745 -2.87 -8.41 -56.05
N ASN A 746 -1.71 -7.86 -55.69
CA ASN A 746 -0.47 -8.03 -56.43
C ASN A 746 0.27 -9.30 -55.95
N GLY A 747 1.02 -9.95 -56.84
CA GLY A 747 1.78 -11.18 -56.56
C GLY A 747 1.01 -12.48 -56.84
N ILE A 748 -0.16 -12.36 -57.48
CA ILE A 748 -0.94 -13.51 -57.93
C ILE A 748 -1.18 -13.47 -59.43
N GLU A 749 -0.54 -12.59 -60.22
CA GLU A 749 -0.83 -12.24 -61.61
C GLU A 749 -0.80 -13.44 -62.58
N ASP A 750 0.05 -14.43 -62.32
CA ASP A 750 0.27 -15.56 -63.23
C ASP A 750 -0.55 -16.82 -62.91
N TYR A 751 -1.34 -16.81 -61.82
CA TYR A 751 -2.15 -17.96 -61.41
C TYR A 751 -3.45 -17.55 -60.69
N ASP A 752 -4.30 -18.53 -60.38
CA ASP A 752 -5.47 -18.34 -59.51
C ASP A 752 -5.25 -19.08 -58.18
N PRO A 753 -5.19 -18.37 -57.04
CA PRO A 753 -5.10 -18.97 -55.70
C PRO A 753 -6.27 -19.93 -55.38
N ASN A 754 -7.43 -19.72 -56.00
CA ASN A 754 -8.65 -20.50 -55.77
C ASN A 754 -8.81 -21.68 -56.76
N SER A 755 -7.74 -22.07 -57.45
CA SER A 755 -7.73 -23.26 -58.30
C SER A 755 -7.35 -24.52 -57.51
N ILE A 756 -7.75 -25.69 -58.03
CA ILE A 756 -7.55 -26.99 -57.38
C ILE A 756 -6.11 -27.28 -56.95
N ASN A 757 -5.12 -26.77 -57.69
CA ASN A 757 -3.69 -26.98 -57.44
C ASN A 757 -3.09 -25.97 -56.47
N ASN A 758 -3.83 -24.91 -56.14
CA ASN A 758 -3.36 -23.78 -55.34
C ASN A 758 -4.16 -23.58 -54.04
N ILE A 759 -5.21 -24.36 -53.81
CA ILE A 759 -5.80 -24.45 -52.47
C ILE A 759 -4.75 -24.96 -51.51
N SER A 760 -4.64 -24.30 -50.37
CA SER A 760 -3.68 -24.69 -49.36
C SER A 760 -4.01 -26.10 -48.84
N PRO A 761 -3.00 -26.98 -48.70
CA PRO A 761 -3.19 -28.34 -48.22
C PRO A 761 -3.64 -28.40 -46.75
N LEU A 762 -3.53 -27.30 -46.02
CA LEU A 762 -3.93 -27.20 -44.61
C LEU A 762 -5.43 -26.92 -44.45
N TYR A 763 -6.22 -26.93 -45.53
CA TYR A 763 -7.58 -26.40 -45.52
C TYR A 763 -8.53 -27.56 -45.32
N SER A 764 -9.31 -27.47 -44.26
CA SER A 764 -10.38 -28.45 -44.03
C SER A 764 -11.67 -27.91 -44.62
N ALA A 765 -11.95 -28.28 -45.87
CA ALA A 765 -13.19 -27.95 -46.55
C ALA A 765 -14.34 -28.85 -46.10
N SER A 766 -15.56 -28.31 -46.12
CA SER A 766 -16.77 -29.11 -45.92
C SER A 766 -17.32 -29.64 -47.24
N VAL A 767 -17.91 -30.84 -47.27
CA VAL A 767 -18.59 -31.37 -48.47
C VAL A 767 -19.70 -30.39 -48.89
N GLY A 768 -19.70 -29.99 -50.16
CA GLY A 768 -20.58 -28.99 -50.75
C GLY A 768 -20.03 -27.56 -50.71
N GLU A 769 -18.85 -27.32 -50.12
CA GLU A 769 -18.25 -25.99 -50.05
C GLU A 769 -17.74 -25.51 -51.41
N VAL A 770 -18.10 -24.29 -51.78
CA VAL A 770 -17.79 -23.67 -53.08
C VAL A 770 -16.80 -22.52 -52.91
N VAL A 771 -15.73 -22.55 -53.70
CA VAL A 771 -14.72 -21.49 -53.77
C VAL A 771 -14.67 -20.96 -55.20
N TYR A 772 -15.02 -19.68 -55.38
CA TYR A 772 -15.05 -19.04 -56.70
C TYR A 772 -13.65 -18.65 -57.17
N SER A 773 -13.41 -18.73 -58.48
CA SER A 773 -12.17 -18.22 -59.10
C SER A 773 -12.01 -16.73 -58.85
N LEU A 774 -10.81 -16.27 -58.50
CA LEU A 774 -10.50 -14.83 -58.44
C LEU A 774 -10.24 -14.23 -59.83
N LYS A 775 -10.05 -15.07 -60.85
CA LYS A 775 -9.74 -14.68 -62.22
C LYS A 775 -10.60 -15.45 -63.23
N PRO A 776 -11.92 -15.28 -63.20
CA PRO A 776 -12.79 -15.94 -64.15
C PRO A 776 -12.50 -15.39 -65.56
N GLN A 777 -12.08 -16.27 -66.48
CA GLN A 777 -11.96 -15.98 -67.91
C GLN A 777 -13.16 -16.56 -68.66
N LEU A 778 -13.59 -15.95 -69.77
CA LEU A 778 -14.63 -16.51 -70.64
C LEU A 778 -14.24 -17.93 -71.08
N GLY A 779 -15.14 -18.90 -70.88
CA GLY A 779 -14.90 -20.31 -71.16
C GLY A 779 -14.08 -21.06 -70.11
N SER A 780 -13.68 -20.42 -69.00
CA SER A 780 -13.03 -21.07 -67.85
C SER A 780 -14.04 -21.50 -66.78
N ASN A 781 -13.61 -22.33 -65.83
CA ASN A 781 -14.48 -22.77 -64.74
C ASN A 781 -14.80 -21.60 -63.79
N ILE A 782 -16.03 -21.56 -63.29
CA ILE A 782 -16.50 -20.50 -62.36
C ILE A 782 -15.80 -20.64 -60.99
N GLY A 783 -15.42 -21.85 -60.61
CA GLY A 783 -14.65 -22.13 -59.41
C GLY A 783 -14.44 -23.62 -59.17
N ILE A 784 -14.22 -23.96 -57.90
CA ILE A 784 -14.12 -25.34 -57.41
C ILE A 784 -15.14 -25.61 -56.28
N ILE A 785 -15.57 -26.87 -56.16
CA ILE A 785 -16.47 -27.37 -55.14
C ILE A 785 -15.84 -28.58 -54.46
N TYR A 786 -15.96 -28.68 -53.14
CA TYR A 786 -15.48 -29.85 -52.39
C TYR A 786 -16.57 -30.92 -52.34
N THR A 787 -16.24 -32.15 -52.74
CA THR A 787 -17.13 -33.31 -52.72
C THR A 787 -16.57 -34.38 -51.78
N GLU A 788 -17.27 -35.50 -51.61
CA GLU A 788 -16.76 -36.66 -50.88
C GLU A 788 -15.44 -37.21 -51.47
N ASN A 789 -15.15 -36.94 -52.74
CA ASN A 789 -13.93 -37.35 -53.44
C ASN A 789 -12.87 -36.22 -53.54
N GLY A 790 -13.05 -35.13 -52.79
CA GLY A 790 -12.15 -33.97 -52.80
C GLY A 790 -12.62 -32.83 -53.70
N TRP A 791 -11.70 -31.94 -54.08
CA TRP A 791 -12.00 -30.76 -54.88
C TRP A 791 -12.30 -31.11 -56.34
N HIS A 792 -13.36 -30.53 -56.91
CA HIS A 792 -13.69 -30.63 -58.33
C HIS A 792 -13.97 -29.24 -58.92
N LYS A 793 -13.66 -29.04 -60.19
CA LYS A 793 -14.04 -27.81 -60.93
C LYS A 793 -15.55 -27.82 -61.18
N PHE A 794 -16.20 -26.65 -61.15
CA PHE A 794 -17.62 -26.52 -61.49
C PHE A 794 -17.93 -25.25 -62.27
N GLY A 795 -19.01 -25.31 -63.04
CA GLY A 795 -19.51 -24.20 -63.87
C GLY A 795 -18.58 -23.83 -65.03
N THR A 796 -19.08 -23.03 -65.95
CA THR A 796 -18.28 -22.40 -67.01
C THR A 796 -18.79 -20.98 -67.21
N LEU A 797 -17.90 -19.99 -67.23
CA LEU A 797 -18.23 -18.57 -67.29
C LEU A 797 -18.51 -18.09 -68.72
#